data_AF-A0A1M6SWQ7-F1
#
_entry.id   AF-A0A1M6SWQ7-F1
#
_cell.length_a   1.000
_cell.length_b   1.000
_cell.length_c   1.000
_cell.angle_alpha   90.00
_cell.angle_beta   90.00
_cell.angle_gamma   90.00
#
_symmetry.space_group_name_H-M   'P 1'
#
loop_
_entity.id
_entity.type
_entity.pdbx_description
1 polymer ?
#
loop_
_entity_poly.entity_id
_entity_poly.type
_entity_poly.pdbx_seq_one_letter_code
_entity_poly.pdbx_strand_id
1 'polypeptide(L)'
;MTSLRFFLYRALPVSVAALLGLTSCADKKDVAGGTEAESTIALQVHLADGTPASLARVRMLADSYLSDGEKDVEWTLADDDGRVEFKDVAAGSYVVEARRTRDEEAVGAIAYVTKDSAGAVDQSMELTELTTIEGYVSAGQGPSVVRIAGVDRYVVPDSAGHFVIDSLPAGDFGLRIESLSNRGVIEVSASAGSTVPAVSLGEPRGFAVEDFESFSGISATGEILGDGWWYALDKDGKNILPLWDKTLASAYAGKKGCASGGCARTTDRLGFLLGLYDSAYALPSLDTLMFSARGTGKLHVALAYGKVDDESESGLAIDVELSKVWKGYAIALADMKTFGKADKKNFRVTRIDFQVSDGDTLFLDDVFLGGITEKTLKDVATGNSEYTTYPEDWSEHEALLAQADGYAANVTGGKGGVICRVTTMDDFIIVDDSTNVDSLGNVATKAVIAEGSLRDCASRDTAAWILFEKSGVYHLSSPLRIKSNKTFDGRGRDVRLTGTGIMTDVTENVIFENITFSAPSIYEKDSSSRRAVSLHNITNTIWIDHCTFDEYPIYQLDMKRGSYDVTVSWSRFENAETGILFGIEPDLFKETFQTMTMHHNYFSNMTVSGVFARGGMLHAYNNYFNDVGHYGVECTDSARCFIEKNIFNKDEVVSLYRLWEDDSPVDTTVGFVKMTGNWYTAGGKDLIGEANGYKPSYEYVAEEPDAGLAGRIKKNAGPR
;
A
#
# COMPACT_ATOMS: atom_id res chain seq x y z
N MET A 1 -8.51 -51.31 72.92
CA MET A 1 -7.32 -52.18 72.85
C MET A 1 -6.70 -51.94 71.47
N THR A 2 -5.66 -51.11 71.26
CA THR A 2 -4.25 -51.06 71.77
C THR A 2 -3.28 -51.65 70.73
N SER A 3 -2.16 -51.02 70.32
CA SER A 3 -1.69 -49.61 70.45
C SER A 3 -0.31 -49.38 69.76
N LEU A 4 -0.11 -48.24 69.05
CA LEU A 4 1.13 -47.39 68.99
C LEU A 4 2.46 -48.06 68.47
N ARG A 5 3.56 -47.41 68.00
CA ARG A 5 4.09 -46.04 67.70
C ARG A 5 5.24 -46.20 66.64
N PHE A 6 5.55 -45.31 65.68
CA PHE A 6 6.40 -44.07 65.72
C PHE A 6 7.85 -44.25 66.29
N PHE A 7 8.93 -43.54 65.87
CA PHE A 7 9.15 -42.30 65.06
C PHE A 7 10.54 -42.31 64.32
N LEU A 8 10.90 -41.24 63.56
CA LEU A 8 12.12 -41.01 62.72
C LEU A 8 13.47 -40.81 63.49
N TYR A 9 14.63 -40.79 62.77
CA TYR A 9 15.57 -39.63 62.71
C TYR A 9 16.59 -39.66 61.51
N ARG A 10 17.32 -38.55 61.27
CA ARG A 10 18.19 -38.23 60.09
C ARG A 10 19.69 -38.63 60.20
N ALA A 11 20.38 -38.79 59.05
CA ALA A 11 21.82 -38.49 58.88
C ALA A 11 22.27 -38.25 57.39
N LEU A 12 23.35 -37.48 57.23
CA LEU A 12 24.26 -37.21 56.06
C LEU A 12 25.69 -37.09 56.68
N PRO A 13 26.87 -36.96 55.98
CA PRO A 13 27.15 -36.52 54.58
C PRO A 13 28.37 -37.25 53.87
N VAL A 14 28.92 -36.64 52.78
CA VAL A 14 30.29 -36.81 52.17
C VAL A 14 30.57 -38.10 51.35
N SER A 15 31.64 -38.22 50.53
CA SER A 15 31.93 -37.69 49.16
C SER A 15 33.27 -38.25 48.59
N VAL A 16 33.52 -38.11 47.26
CA VAL A 16 34.85 -38.10 46.53
C VAL A 16 35.55 -39.43 46.08
N ALA A 17 35.71 -39.58 44.73
CA ALA A 17 36.80 -40.21 43.92
C ALA A 17 37.16 -41.73 44.00
N ALA A 18 37.86 -42.39 43.02
CA ALA A 18 38.01 -42.26 41.54
C ALA A 18 38.91 -43.41 40.94
N LEU A 19 39.19 -43.36 39.61
CA LEU A 19 40.23 -44.06 38.77
C LEU A 19 39.95 -45.44 38.09
N LEU A 20 40.09 -45.45 36.74
CA LEU A 20 40.87 -46.32 35.79
C LEU A 20 41.03 -47.86 36.07
N GLY A 21 41.06 -48.82 35.13
CA GLY A 21 41.16 -48.91 33.64
C GLY A 21 41.37 -50.41 33.22
N LEU A 22 41.67 -50.89 31.98
CA LEU A 22 41.75 -50.38 30.58
C LEU A 22 41.91 -51.57 29.56
N THR A 23 41.31 -51.49 28.35
CA THR A 23 41.66 -52.07 27.01
C THR A 23 42.06 -53.56 26.73
N SER A 24 41.52 -54.13 25.63
CA SER A 24 42.27 -54.93 24.61
C SER A 24 41.51 -55.10 23.26
N CYS A 25 42.27 -55.35 22.17
CA CYS A 25 41.93 -55.31 20.72
C CYS A 25 41.25 -56.59 20.14
N ALA A 26 41.04 -56.80 18.82
CA ALA A 26 40.42 -56.06 17.69
C ALA A 26 40.80 -56.75 16.35
N ASP A 27 39.90 -56.93 15.34
CA ASP A 27 40.28 -56.78 13.91
C ASP A 27 39.15 -56.72 12.83
N LYS A 28 39.44 -55.93 11.78
CA LYS A 28 38.84 -55.70 10.44
C LYS A 28 37.66 -56.56 9.90
N LYS A 29 36.64 -55.86 9.36
CA LYS A 29 36.44 -55.74 7.89
C LYS A 29 35.39 -54.69 7.47
N ASP A 30 35.84 -53.73 6.66
CA ASP A 30 35.15 -53.03 5.55
C ASP A 30 33.60 -52.98 5.55
N VAL A 31 33.03 -52.22 6.49
CA VAL A 31 32.24 -51.06 6.05
C VAL A 31 33.20 -49.88 6.11
N ALA A 32 33.09 -48.93 5.18
CA ALA A 32 33.84 -47.69 5.25
C ALA A 32 33.35 -46.88 6.47
N GLY A 33 33.99 -47.09 7.62
CA GLY A 33 33.88 -46.24 8.80
C GLY A 33 34.54 -44.90 8.57
N GLY A 34 34.09 -44.19 7.53
CA GLY A 34 34.12 -42.74 7.55
C GLY A 34 33.26 -42.34 8.73
N THR A 35 33.91 -41.89 9.81
CA THR A 35 33.27 -40.99 10.77
C THR A 35 33.10 -39.64 10.08
N GLU A 36 32.21 -39.61 9.09
CA GLU A 36 31.36 -38.44 8.90
C GLU A 36 30.56 -38.36 10.20
N ALA A 37 31.07 -37.55 11.13
CA ALA A 37 30.34 -37.26 12.35
C ALA A 37 29.02 -36.62 11.93
N GLU A 38 27.89 -37.22 12.32
CA GLU A 38 26.55 -36.75 11.90
C GLU A 38 26.50 -35.24 12.01
N SER A 39 26.25 -34.59 10.87
CA SER A 39 26.66 -33.21 10.68
C SER A 39 25.60 -32.27 11.25
N THR A 40 25.46 -32.31 12.56
CA THR A 40 24.35 -31.71 13.31
C THR A 40 24.72 -30.33 13.86
N ILE A 41 23.72 -29.46 13.96
CA ILE A 41 23.70 -28.27 14.81
C ILE A 41 22.54 -28.46 15.79
N ALA A 42 22.83 -28.46 17.09
CA ALA A 42 21.84 -28.58 18.15
C ALA A 42 21.71 -27.25 18.90
N LEU A 43 20.48 -26.85 19.17
CA LEU A 43 20.12 -25.51 19.67
C LEU A 43 19.26 -25.63 20.92
N GLN A 44 19.68 -24.96 21.99
CA GLN A 44 18.94 -24.85 23.25
C GLN A 44 18.40 -23.43 23.42
N VAL A 45 17.10 -23.25 23.20
CA VAL A 45 16.43 -21.95 23.25
C VAL A 45 15.73 -21.78 24.61
N HIS A 46 15.93 -20.61 25.24
CA HIS A 46 15.41 -20.29 26.58
C HIS A 46 14.99 -18.82 26.66
N LEU A 47 14.13 -18.48 27.61
CA LEU A 47 13.75 -17.09 27.91
C LEU A 47 14.78 -16.45 28.84
N ALA A 48 14.72 -15.12 28.98
CA ALA A 48 15.59 -14.35 29.88
C ALA A 48 15.45 -14.69 31.39
N ASP A 49 14.40 -15.42 31.80
CA ASP A 49 14.28 -15.98 33.16
C ASP A 49 14.96 -17.36 33.32
N GLY A 50 15.52 -17.91 32.24
CA GLY A 50 16.16 -19.23 32.16
C GLY A 50 15.22 -20.40 31.89
N THR A 51 13.91 -20.17 31.68
CA THR A 51 12.97 -21.26 31.34
C THR A 51 13.09 -21.69 29.87
N PRO A 52 12.86 -22.97 29.53
CA PRO A 52 12.85 -23.44 28.14
C PRO A 52 11.83 -22.68 27.28
N ALA A 53 12.26 -22.21 26.11
CA ALA A 53 11.42 -21.46 25.19
C ALA A 53 10.59 -22.41 24.31
N SER A 54 9.71 -23.21 24.93
CA SER A 54 8.84 -24.13 24.19
C SER A 54 7.98 -23.40 23.17
N LEU A 55 7.76 -24.07 22.03
CA LEU A 55 7.11 -23.53 20.82
C LEU A 55 7.81 -22.31 20.20
N ALA A 56 9.07 -22.01 20.55
CA ALA A 56 9.87 -21.07 19.78
C ALA A 56 10.05 -21.59 18.35
N ARG A 57 9.82 -20.72 17.37
CA ARG A 57 10.14 -20.98 15.96
C ARG A 57 11.62 -20.65 15.74
N VAL A 58 12.35 -21.60 15.16
CA VAL A 58 13.77 -21.48 14.83
C VAL A 58 13.96 -21.75 13.35
N ARG A 59 14.75 -20.92 12.68
CA ARG A 59 15.08 -21.04 11.27
C ARG A 59 16.58 -20.85 11.09
N MET A 60 17.16 -21.66 10.21
CA MET A 60 18.58 -21.58 9.87
C MET A 60 18.74 -21.33 8.38
N LEU A 61 19.54 -20.31 8.04
CA LEU A 61 19.83 -19.89 6.67
C LEU A 61 21.35 -19.87 6.47
N ALA A 62 21.80 -20.05 5.23
CA ALA A 62 23.20 -19.77 4.89
C ALA A 62 23.48 -18.27 5.07
N ASP A 63 24.68 -17.90 5.55
CA ASP A 63 25.09 -16.51 5.78
C ASP A 63 24.94 -15.57 4.56
N SER A 64 24.94 -16.16 3.37
CA SER A 64 24.87 -15.52 2.06
C SER A 64 23.46 -15.53 1.45
N TYR A 65 22.46 -16.04 2.16
CA TYR A 65 21.05 -15.96 1.75
C TYR A 65 20.54 -14.51 1.76
N LEU A 66 19.67 -14.17 0.81
CA LEU A 66 19.04 -12.85 0.66
C LEU A 66 17.58 -13.06 0.24
N SER A 67 16.63 -12.51 1.01
CA SER A 67 15.19 -12.59 0.71
C SER A 67 14.84 -11.87 -0.60
N ASP A 68 14.01 -12.47 -1.44
CA ASP A 68 13.43 -11.83 -2.64
C ASP A 68 12.05 -11.20 -2.39
N GLY A 69 11.50 -11.36 -1.18
CA GLY A 69 10.19 -10.86 -0.76
C GLY A 69 9.06 -11.88 -0.87
N GLU A 70 9.32 -13.06 -1.44
CA GLU A 70 8.36 -14.17 -1.53
C GLU A 70 8.49 -15.08 -0.29
N LYS A 71 7.40 -15.79 0.06
CA LYS A 71 7.15 -16.28 1.44
C LYS A 71 7.60 -17.73 1.64
N ASP A 72 8.75 -18.08 1.08
CA ASP A 72 9.10 -19.45 0.69
C ASP A 72 9.99 -20.23 1.69
N VAL A 73 10.35 -19.64 2.84
CA VAL A 73 11.24 -20.29 3.83
C VAL A 73 10.52 -20.70 5.12
N GLU A 74 10.40 -22.01 5.32
CA GLU A 74 9.78 -22.64 6.50
C GLU A 74 10.54 -22.37 7.82
N TRP A 75 9.85 -22.65 8.94
CA TRP A 75 10.37 -22.56 10.30
C TRP A 75 10.22 -23.89 11.03
N THR A 76 11.26 -24.31 11.75
CA THR A 76 11.22 -25.47 12.64
C THR A 76 10.71 -25.04 14.03
N LEU A 77 9.91 -25.87 14.71
CA LEU A 77 9.47 -25.62 16.08
C LEU A 77 10.41 -26.26 17.10
N ALA A 78 10.69 -25.54 18.18
CA ALA A 78 11.34 -26.07 19.37
C ALA A 78 10.39 -26.95 20.18
N ASP A 79 10.93 -28.04 20.75
CA ASP A 79 10.18 -28.96 21.62
C ASP A 79 9.84 -28.36 23.00
N ASP A 80 9.20 -29.15 23.86
CA ASP A 80 8.82 -28.72 25.22
C ASP A 80 10.03 -28.40 26.13
N ASP A 81 11.19 -29.00 25.86
CA ASP A 81 12.48 -28.69 26.50
C ASP A 81 13.23 -27.54 25.79
N GLY A 82 12.60 -26.86 24.82
CA GLY A 82 13.14 -25.70 24.11
C GLY A 82 14.23 -26.03 23.09
N ARG A 83 14.27 -27.26 22.55
CA ARG A 83 15.35 -27.75 21.68
C ARG A 83 14.98 -27.85 20.21
N VAL A 84 15.98 -27.62 19.36
CA VAL A 84 15.93 -27.86 17.90
C VAL A 84 17.23 -28.55 17.46
N GLU A 85 17.13 -29.55 16.59
CA GLU A 85 18.28 -30.20 15.93
C GLU A 85 18.17 -30.07 14.40
N PHE A 86 19.13 -29.42 13.77
CA PHE A 86 19.33 -29.46 12.32
C PHE A 86 20.36 -30.55 12.00
N LYS A 87 19.99 -31.53 11.17
CA LYS A 87 20.83 -32.70 10.82
C LYS A 87 21.33 -32.61 9.38
N ASP A 88 22.36 -33.38 9.06
CA ASP A 88 23.00 -33.46 7.74
C ASP A 88 23.39 -32.08 7.15
N VAL A 89 23.68 -31.12 8.02
CA VAL A 89 24.04 -29.74 7.67
C VAL A 89 25.45 -29.75 7.06
N ALA A 90 25.57 -29.22 5.85
CA ALA A 90 26.86 -29.11 5.16
C ALA A 90 27.87 -28.25 5.95
N ALA A 91 29.15 -28.38 5.61
CA ALA A 91 30.17 -27.47 6.13
C ALA A 91 29.98 -26.07 5.53
N GLY A 92 29.96 -25.04 6.37
CA GLY A 92 29.63 -23.69 5.97
C GLY A 92 29.37 -22.74 7.13
N SER A 93 28.94 -21.52 6.81
CA SER A 93 28.54 -20.50 7.78
C SER A 93 27.03 -20.26 7.68
N TYR A 94 26.38 -20.25 8.84
CA TYR A 94 24.93 -20.18 8.97
C TYR A 94 24.52 -19.09 9.95
N VAL A 95 23.35 -18.54 9.71
CA VAL A 95 22.65 -17.62 10.61
C VAL A 95 21.41 -18.35 11.12
N VAL A 96 21.28 -18.42 12.45
CA VAL A 96 20.13 -19.01 13.13
C VAL A 96 19.29 -17.88 13.73
N GLU A 97 18.02 -17.80 13.33
CA GLU A 97 17.03 -16.86 13.85
C GLU A 97 16.03 -17.65 14.73
N ALA A 98 15.86 -17.24 15.99
CA ALA A 98 14.89 -17.85 16.93
C ALA A 98 13.86 -16.81 17.39
N ARG A 99 12.58 -17.19 17.47
CA ARG A 99 11.43 -16.31 17.70
C ARG A 99 10.35 -16.96 18.56
N ARG A 100 9.78 -16.21 19.50
CA ARG A 100 8.59 -16.62 20.26
C ARG A 100 7.66 -15.43 20.48
N THR A 101 6.37 -15.68 20.31
CA THR A 101 5.30 -14.68 20.41
C THR A 101 4.15 -15.31 21.20
N ARG A 102 3.88 -14.82 22.41
CA ARG A 102 2.90 -15.42 23.33
C ARG A 102 2.52 -14.42 24.42
N ASP A 103 1.23 -14.38 24.80
CA ASP A 103 0.73 -13.65 25.97
C ASP A 103 1.27 -12.19 26.05
N GLU A 104 1.09 -11.45 24.94
CA GLU A 104 1.60 -10.09 24.65
C GLU A 104 3.13 -9.93 24.46
N GLU A 105 3.96 -10.89 24.88
CA GLU A 105 5.41 -10.83 24.68
C GLU A 105 5.86 -11.30 23.29
N ALA A 106 6.74 -10.52 22.65
CA ALA A 106 7.42 -10.86 21.41
C ALA A 106 8.95 -10.78 21.59
N VAL A 107 9.60 -11.94 21.58
CA VAL A 107 11.04 -12.09 21.89
C VAL A 107 11.77 -12.91 20.84
N GLY A 108 13.08 -12.73 20.76
CA GLY A 108 13.91 -13.45 19.79
C GLY A 108 15.41 -13.43 20.10
N ALA A 109 16.16 -14.17 19.30
CA ALA A 109 17.62 -14.26 19.35
C ALA A 109 18.19 -14.54 17.95
N ILE A 110 19.45 -14.16 17.74
CA ILE A 110 20.21 -14.49 16.53
C ILE A 110 21.55 -15.11 16.93
N ALA A 111 22.01 -16.13 16.21
CA ALA A 111 23.30 -16.77 16.42
C ALA A 111 24.00 -17.02 15.08
N TYR A 112 25.31 -16.77 15.05
CA TYR A 112 26.18 -17.01 13.90
C TYR A 112 26.94 -18.30 14.14
N VAL A 113 26.74 -19.31 13.29
CA VAL A 113 27.25 -20.67 13.46
C VAL A 113 28.09 -21.06 12.25
N THR A 114 29.41 -21.11 12.43
CA THR A 114 30.32 -21.74 11.47
C THR A 114 30.51 -23.21 11.82
N LYS A 115 30.42 -24.07 10.80
CA LYS A 115 30.41 -25.53 10.96
C LYS A 115 31.45 -26.19 10.06
N ASP A 116 32.43 -26.83 10.69
CA ASP A 116 33.42 -27.67 10.02
C ASP A 116 32.84 -29.04 9.65
N SER A 117 33.42 -29.66 8.62
CA SER A 117 32.94 -30.89 7.96
C SER A 117 32.98 -32.20 8.78
N ALA A 118 33.28 -32.13 10.08
CA ALA A 118 33.34 -33.30 10.96
C ALA A 118 33.04 -32.99 12.45
N GLY A 119 32.35 -31.88 12.75
CA GLY A 119 32.03 -31.48 14.13
C GLY A 119 30.54 -31.21 14.32
N ALA A 120 29.95 -31.76 15.39
CA ALA A 120 28.66 -31.31 15.90
C ALA A 120 28.85 -29.95 16.61
N VAL A 121 27.84 -29.07 16.52
CA VAL A 121 27.86 -27.76 17.18
C VAL A 121 26.66 -27.62 18.11
N ASP A 122 26.93 -27.51 19.41
CA ASP A 122 25.93 -27.21 20.44
C ASP A 122 25.92 -25.69 20.69
N GLN A 123 24.77 -25.04 20.50
CA GLN A 123 24.60 -23.60 20.66
C GLN A 123 23.42 -23.30 21.60
N SER A 124 23.56 -22.27 22.45
CA SER A 124 22.50 -21.79 23.33
C SER A 124 22.02 -20.40 22.90
N MET A 125 20.72 -20.12 23.02
CA MET A 125 20.11 -18.86 22.59
C MET A 125 19.10 -18.36 23.64
N GLU A 126 19.39 -17.22 24.26
CA GLU A 126 18.51 -16.52 25.20
C GLU A 126 17.61 -15.55 24.40
N LEU A 127 16.29 -15.75 24.45
CA LEU A 127 15.33 -14.89 23.77
C LEU A 127 15.14 -13.58 24.56
N THR A 128 15.42 -12.47 23.90
CA THR A 128 15.38 -11.11 24.45
C THR A 128 14.36 -10.24 23.70
N GLU A 129 14.06 -9.05 24.24
CA GLU A 129 13.17 -8.08 23.58
C GLU A 129 13.63 -7.73 22.16
N LEU A 130 12.67 -7.48 21.28
CA LEU A 130 12.92 -7.13 19.89
C LEU A 130 13.02 -5.61 19.70
N THR A 131 13.90 -5.20 18.79
CA THR A 131 14.14 -3.81 18.42
C THR A 131 14.20 -3.68 16.89
N THR A 132 14.63 -2.52 16.39
CA THR A 132 14.57 -2.15 14.95
C THR A 132 15.94 -1.71 14.44
N ILE A 133 16.16 -1.78 13.13
CA ILE A 133 17.21 -1.02 12.44
C ILE A 133 16.51 -0.05 11.50
N GLU A 134 16.74 1.24 11.66
CA GLU A 134 16.23 2.30 10.79
C GLU A 134 17.37 2.90 9.95
N GLY A 135 17.10 3.47 8.78
CA GLY A 135 18.15 3.94 7.89
C GLY A 135 17.65 4.63 6.63
N TYR A 136 18.57 5.14 5.81
CA TYR A 136 18.23 5.94 4.64
C TYR A 136 18.96 5.49 3.36
N VAL A 137 18.31 5.68 2.23
CA VAL A 137 18.86 5.64 0.86
C VAL A 137 18.65 7.04 0.25
N SER A 138 19.56 7.47 -0.62
CA SER A 138 19.55 8.82 -1.19
C SER A 138 18.39 8.96 -2.19
N ALA A 139 17.58 10.00 -1.99
CA ALA A 139 16.37 10.22 -2.77
C ALA A 139 16.63 10.33 -4.28
N GLY A 140 15.72 9.75 -5.08
CA GLY A 140 15.69 9.89 -6.54
C GLY A 140 16.76 9.08 -7.27
N GLN A 141 16.92 7.80 -6.95
CA GLN A 141 17.80 6.84 -7.65
C GLN A 141 17.12 5.47 -7.88
N GLY A 142 15.82 5.52 -8.18
CA GLY A 142 14.96 4.38 -8.47
C GLY A 142 14.46 3.60 -7.24
N PRO A 143 13.42 2.76 -7.43
CA PRO A 143 12.93 1.88 -6.38
C PRO A 143 14.06 0.94 -5.94
N SER A 144 14.29 0.88 -4.63
CA SER A 144 15.42 0.20 -4.02
C SER A 144 14.95 -0.90 -3.08
N VAL A 145 15.80 -1.86 -2.76
CA VAL A 145 15.49 -2.90 -1.75
C VAL A 145 16.66 -3.06 -0.79
N VAL A 146 16.34 -3.06 0.51
CA VAL A 146 17.25 -3.39 1.62
C VAL A 146 16.96 -4.82 2.09
N ARG A 147 18.02 -5.59 2.30
CA ARG A 147 17.99 -6.98 2.74
C ARG A 147 19.00 -7.20 3.86
N ILE A 148 18.88 -8.31 4.58
CA ILE A 148 19.89 -8.76 5.56
C ILE A 148 20.51 -10.08 5.05
N ALA A 149 21.83 -10.17 5.09
CA ALA A 149 22.54 -11.40 4.74
C ALA A 149 22.29 -12.49 5.80
N GLY A 150 21.78 -13.65 5.37
CA GLY A 150 21.43 -14.77 6.24
C GLY A 150 20.15 -14.60 7.06
N VAL A 151 19.38 -13.53 6.86
CA VAL A 151 18.07 -13.37 7.50
C VAL A 151 17.05 -12.99 6.43
N ASP A 152 15.94 -13.72 6.39
CA ASP A 152 14.84 -13.38 5.51
C ASP A 152 14.16 -12.08 5.97
N ARG A 153 14.62 -10.97 5.36
CA ARG A 153 14.07 -9.61 5.41
C ARG A 153 14.23 -8.97 4.03
N TYR A 154 13.15 -8.37 3.55
CA TYR A 154 13.08 -7.56 2.33
C TYR A 154 12.34 -6.28 2.70
N VAL A 155 12.97 -5.12 2.57
CA VAL A 155 12.39 -3.81 2.91
C VAL A 155 12.64 -2.84 1.75
N VAL A 156 11.56 -2.35 1.15
CA VAL A 156 11.62 -1.24 0.18
C VAL A 156 11.69 0.05 1.00
N PRO A 157 12.70 0.92 0.82
CA PRO A 157 12.70 2.25 1.42
C PRO A 157 11.54 3.09 0.86
N ASP A 158 11.02 4.00 1.68
CA ASP A 158 9.92 4.90 1.29
C ASP A 158 10.38 5.98 0.28
N SER A 159 9.48 6.91 -0.03
CA SER A 159 9.75 8.00 -0.99
C SER A 159 10.79 9.03 -0.52
N ALA A 160 11.09 9.10 0.78
CA ALA A 160 12.23 9.84 1.34
C ALA A 160 13.51 8.98 1.38
N GLY A 161 13.42 7.73 0.94
CA GLY A 161 14.47 6.72 1.04
C GLY A 161 14.63 6.15 2.44
N HIS A 162 13.72 6.42 3.37
CA HIS A 162 13.80 5.91 4.74
C HIS A 162 13.31 4.45 4.79
N PHE A 163 14.03 3.59 5.51
CA PHE A 163 13.66 2.20 5.72
C PHE A 163 13.72 1.83 7.20
N VAL A 164 12.82 0.96 7.64
CA VAL A 164 12.86 0.34 8.97
C VAL A 164 12.77 -1.17 8.79
N ILE A 165 13.79 -1.88 9.28
CA ILE A 165 13.77 -3.33 9.43
C ILE A 165 13.37 -3.61 10.87
N ASP A 166 12.10 -3.93 11.06
CA ASP A 166 11.53 -4.16 12.38
C ASP A 166 11.81 -5.58 12.91
N SER A 167 11.42 -5.80 14.17
CA SER A 167 11.41 -7.12 14.78
C SER A 167 12.76 -7.84 14.62
N LEU A 168 13.86 -7.24 15.05
CA LEU A 168 15.21 -7.81 15.08
C LEU A 168 15.66 -8.06 16.55
N PRO A 169 16.38 -9.16 16.86
CA PRO A 169 16.97 -9.36 18.17
C PRO A 169 18.17 -8.42 18.35
N ALA A 170 18.60 -8.20 19.59
CA ALA A 170 19.84 -7.47 19.87
C ALA A 170 21.05 -8.14 19.19
N GLY A 171 21.83 -7.39 18.42
CA GLY A 171 22.99 -7.88 17.67
C GLY A 171 23.44 -6.92 16.57
N ASP A 172 24.50 -7.29 15.84
CA ASP A 172 25.02 -6.57 14.67
C ASP A 172 24.69 -7.30 13.36
N PHE A 173 24.27 -6.57 12.34
CA PHE A 173 23.70 -7.10 11.10
C PHE A 173 24.42 -6.56 9.85
N GLY A 174 24.53 -7.41 8.82
CA GLY A 174 24.98 -7.02 7.48
C GLY A 174 23.79 -6.71 6.58
N LEU A 175 23.59 -5.43 6.27
CA LEU A 175 22.58 -4.94 5.33
C LEU A 175 23.12 -4.91 3.90
N ARG A 176 22.23 -5.13 2.93
CA ARG A 176 22.53 -5.03 1.50
C ARG A 176 21.42 -4.29 0.77
N ILE A 177 21.79 -3.32 -0.06
CA ILE A 177 20.91 -2.35 -0.71
C ILE A 177 21.08 -2.42 -2.22
N GLU A 178 20.00 -2.65 -2.99
CA GLU A 178 20.03 -2.82 -4.44
C GLU A 178 19.06 -1.88 -5.17
N SER A 179 19.41 -1.41 -6.38
CA SER A 179 18.55 -0.61 -7.27
C SER A 179 17.78 -1.47 -8.26
N LEU A 180 16.49 -1.18 -8.46
CA LEU A 180 15.68 -1.80 -9.50
C LEU A 180 15.61 -0.98 -10.80
N SER A 181 16.02 0.30 -10.79
CA SER A 181 16.05 1.14 -12.02
C SER A 181 17.25 0.83 -12.90
N ASN A 182 18.46 0.69 -12.34
CA ASN A 182 19.68 0.38 -13.10
C ASN A 182 20.46 -0.88 -12.68
N ARG A 183 20.09 -1.54 -11.58
CA ARG A 183 20.73 -2.77 -11.06
C ARG A 183 22.13 -2.57 -10.43
N GLY A 184 22.34 -1.50 -9.67
CA GLY A 184 23.47 -1.35 -8.74
C GLY A 184 23.25 -1.98 -7.34
N VAL A 185 24.33 -2.21 -6.56
CA VAL A 185 24.30 -2.86 -5.22
C VAL A 185 25.35 -2.24 -4.27
N ILE A 186 25.02 -2.07 -2.98
CA ILE A 186 25.92 -1.64 -1.88
C ILE A 186 25.64 -2.46 -0.60
N GLU A 187 26.64 -2.66 0.27
CA GLU A 187 26.53 -3.38 1.56
C GLU A 187 26.99 -2.51 2.74
N VAL A 188 26.33 -2.60 3.91
CA VAL A 188 26.52 -1.74 5.10
C VAL A 188 26.30 -2.53 6.40
N SER A 189 27.09 -2.31 7.45
CA SER A 189 26.88 -2.94 8.77
C SER A 189 26.11 -2.02 9.74
N ALA A 190 25.20 -2.58 10.54
CA ALA A 190 24.33 -1.83 11.45
C ALA A 190 23.96 -2.64 12.71
N SER A 191 23.88 -1.99 13.87
CA SER A 191 23.45 -2.62 15.13
C SER A 191 21.94 -2.52 15.32
N ALA A 192 21.31 -3.54 15.88
CA ALA A 192 19.90 -3.47 16.29
C ALA A 192 19.70 -2.39 17.37
N GLY A 193 18.69 -1.54 17.19
CA GLY A 193 18.45 -0.33 17.97
C GLY A 193 19.22 0.90 17.47
N SER A 194 19.76 0.89 16.24
CA SER A 194 20.55 2.01 15.69
C SER A 194 20.07 2.50 14.31
N THR A 195 20.47 3.73 13.97
CA THR A 195 20.14 4.43 12.71
C THR A 195 21.32 4.38 11.72
N VAL A 196 21.04 3.98 10.48
CA VAL A 196 22.05 3.79 9.41
C VAL A 196 22.21 5.05 8.53
N PRO A 197 23.44 5.50 8.24
CA PRO A 197 23.70 6.60 7.29
C PRO A 197 23.28 6.31 5.83
N ALA A 198 23.13 7.37 5.02
CA ALA A 198 22.56 7.30 3.66
C ALA A 198 23.47 6.69 2.55
N VAL A 199 22.85 6.10 1.52
CA VAL A 199 23.48 5.23 0.46
C VAL A 199 22.98 5.60 -0.98
N SER A 200 23.62 5.22 -2.11
CA SER A 200 23.38 5.83 -3.46
C SER A 200 23.55 4.90 -4.72
N LEU A 201 22.82 5.16 -5.84
CA LEU A 201 22.54 4.21 -6.97
C LEU A 201 22.58 4.84 -8.44
N GLY A 202 21.73 4.47 -9.44
CA GLY A 202 21.85 4.92 -10.88
C GLY A 202 20.66 4.63 -11.89
N GLU A 203 20.81 4.84 -13.23
CA GLU A 203 19.76 5.49 -14.12
C GLU A 203 19.49 4.92 -15.62
N PRO A 204 18.45 5.34 -16.45
CA PRO A 204 17.72 4.57 -17.55
C PRO A 204 17.45 5.26 -18.98
N ARG A 205 16.66 4.67 -19.93
CA ARG A 205 16.80 4.81 -21.43
C ARG A 205 15.57 4.96 -22.40
N GLY A 206 15.45 6.07 -23.17
CA GLY A 206 14.70 6.31 -24.45
C GLY A 206 13.42 7.21 -24.42
N PHE A 207 13.28 8.35 -25.15
CA PHE A 207 12.51 9.50 -24.58
C PHE A 207 11.54 10.32 -25.46
N ALA A 208 10.40 10.71 -24.86
CA ALA A 208 9.82 12.06 -24.99
C ALA A 208 10.29 12.97 -23.82
N VAL A 209 10.47 14.28 -24.07
CA VAL A 209 10.91 15.27 -23.08
C VAL A 209 9.88 16.40 -23.02
N GLU A 210 9.28 16.59 -21.84
CA GLU A 210 8.15 17.48 -21.57
C GLU A 210 8.34 18.10 -20.17
N ASP A 211 7.63 19.20 -19.92
CA ASP A 211 7.75 20.15 -18.81
C ASP A 211 9.10 20.90 -18.68
N PHE A 212 9.06 22.20 -18.97
CA PHE A 212 10.09 23.18 -18.57
C PHE A 212 9.53 24.35 -17.72
N GLU A 213 8.24 24.36 -17.34
CA GLU A 213 7.67 25.23 -16.29
C GLU A 213 6.22 24.81 -15.90
N SER A 214 5.90 24.82 -14.60
CA SER A 214 4.72 24.14 -14.04
C SER A 214 3.45 25.00 -13.85
N PHE A 215 2.32 24.31 -13.67
CA PHE A 215 1.10 24.73 -12.95
C PHE A 215 0.39 26.05 -13.34
N SER A 216 0.70 26.67 -14.48
CA SER A 216 -0.14 27.74 -15.08
C SER A 216 -0.70 27.41 -16.47
N GLY A 217 -0.32 26.26 -17.03
CA GLY A 217 -0.86 25.67 -18.26
C GLY A 217 -0.18 26.16 -19.55
N ILE A 218 -0.22 25.40 -20.66
CA ILE A 218 -0.88 24.11 -20.88
C ILE A 218 0.01 23.26 -21.80
N SER A 219 0.36 22.04 -21.39
CA SER A 219 0.88 21.01 -22.30
C SER A 219 -0.25 20.46 -23.17
N ALA A 220 -0.06 20.43 -24.49
CA ALA A 220 -0.99 19.80 -25.41
C ALA A 220 -1.07 18.26 -25.27
N THR A 221 -0.17 17.66 -24.48
CA THR A 221 -0.18 16.24 -24.11
C THR A 221 -0.61 15.98 -22.67
N GLY A 222 -0.45 16.94 -21.75
CA GLY A 222 -0.92 16.82 -20.36
C GLY A 222 -2.44 16.60 -20.26
N GLU A 223 -3.21 17.26 -21.12
CA GLU A 223 -4.68 17.06 -21.21
C GLU A 223 -5.08 15.68 -21.79
N ILE A 224 -4.13 14.91 -22.33
CA ILE A 224 -4.35 13.60 -22.96
C ILE A 224 -3.82 12.44 -22.10
N LEU A 225 -2.77 12.66 -21.30
CA LEU A 225 -2.04 11.61 -20.58
C LEU A 225 -1.76 11.88 -19.08
N GLY A 226 -2.05 13.09 -18.59
CA GLY A 226 -1.57 13.57 -17.28
C GLY A 226 -0.21 14.27 -17.36
N ASP A 227 0.20 14.89 -16.25
CA ASP A 227 1.41 15.70 -16.16
C ASP A 227 2.70 14.88 -16.42
N GLY A 228 3.79 15.57 -16.80
CA GLY A 228 5.10 14.96 -17.15
C GLY A 228 5.68 14.07 -16.03
N TRP A 229 6.70 13.24 -16.26
CA TRP A 229 7.92 13.46 -17.05
C TRP A 229 8.50 12.13 -17.63
N TRP A 230 9.42 12.24 -18.61
CA TRP A 230 10.33 11.21 -19.17
C TRP A 230 9.73 9.84 -19.51
N TYR A 231 9.33 9.64 -20.78
CA TYR A 231 8.69 8.40 -21.22
C TYR A 231 9.47 7.63 -22.28
N ALA A 232 9.68 6.33 -22.03
CA ALA A 232 9.84 5.35 -23.10
C ALA A 232 8.50 5.09 -23.77
N LEU A 233 8.50 5.18 -25.09
CA LEU A 233 7.59 4.38 -25.88
C LEU A 233 8.17 2.97 -25.98
N ASP A 234 7.35 1.96 -25.74
CA ASP A 234 7.73 0.58 -25.99
C ASP A 234 7.96 0.31 -27.50
N LYS A 235 8.48 -0.87 -27.83
CA LYS A 235 8.88 -1.22 -29.20
C LYS A 235 7.74 -1.15 -30.23
N ASP A 236 6.48 -1.15 -29.80
CA ASP A 236 5.30 -1.12 -30.67
C ASP A 236 4.60 0.25 -30.69
N GLY A 237 5.09 1.23 -29.91
CA GLY A 237 4.48 2.56 -29.78
C GLY A 237 3.09 2.54 -29.16
N LYS A 238 2.82 1.55 -28.28
CA LYS A 238 1.49 1.30 -27.70
C LYS A 238 1.48 1.39 -26.18
N ASN A 239 2.60 1.03 -25.54
CA ASN A 239 2.76 1.21 -24.11
C ASN A 239 3.68 2.42 -23.91
N ILE A 240 3.15 3.44 -23.23
CA ILE A 240 3.94 4.52 -22.67
C ILE A 240 4.42 4.02 -21.30
N LEU A 241 5.73 3.98 -21.09
CA LEU A 241 6.35 3.54 -19.84
C LEU A 241 7.29 4.64 -19.35
N PRO A 242 7.14 5.14 -18.11
CA PRO A 242 8.08 6.10 -17.58
C PRO A 242 9.49 5.49 -17.48
N LEU A 243 10.50 6.30 -17.77
CA LEU A 243 11.90 5.98 -17.50
C LEU A 243 12.35 6.83 -16.33
N TRP A 244 12.44 6.21 -15.14
CA TRP A 244 12.62 6.96 -13.91
C TRP A 244 13.98 6.75 -13.27
N ASP A 245 14.56 7.88 -12.84
CA ASP A 245 15.90 8.38 -13.24
C ASP A 245 15.95 8.85 -14.74
N LYS A 246 16.60 9.87 -15.33
CA LYS A 246 17.95 10.53 -15.37
C LYS A 246 19.12 9.73 -16.04
N THR A 247 20.38 9.80 -15.59
CA THR A 247 21.64 9.90 -16.43
C THR A 247 21.79 9.18 -17.78
N LEU A 248 21.21 7.99 -18.05
CA LEU A 248 21.17 7.39 -19.40
C LEU A 248 20.17 8.16 -20.33
N ALA A 249 19.56 9.24 -19.83
CA ALA A 249 19.66 10.57 -20.44
C ALA A 249 20.01 11.68 -19.44
N SER A 250 20.66 12.75 -19.90
CA SER A 250 20.98 13.92 -19.06
C SER A 250 21.26 15.18 -19.88
N ALA A 251 21.04 16.36 -19.31
CA ALA A 251 21.48 17.60 -19.94
C ALA A 251 23.02 17.74 -19.88
N TYR A 252 23.64 18.18 -20.98
CA TYR A 252 25.08 18.35 -21.13
C TYR A 252 25.41 19.74 -21.68
N ALA A 253 26.60 20.24 -21.34
CA ALA A 253 27.16 21.40 -22.01
C ALA A 253 28.67 21.25 -22.21
N GLY A 254 29.16 21.83 -23.31
CA GLY A 254 30.58 21.85 -23.64
C GLY A 254 31.40 22.58 -22.58
N LYS A 255 32.35 21.88 -21.95
CA LYS A 255 33.40 22.38 -21.03
C LYS A 255 32.98 23.52 -20.08
N LYS A 256 32.50 23.12 -18.90
CA LYS A 256 32.57 23.89 -17.64
C LYS A 256 31.67 25.16 -17.57
N GLY A 257 30.35 24.96 -17.70
CA GLY A 257 29.36 26.02 -17.44
C GLY A 257 27.93 25.56 -17.12
N CYS A 258 27.67 24.28 -16.81
CA CYS A 258 26.30 23.79 -16.58
C CYS A 258 25.66 24.33 -15.29
N ALA A 259 24.37 24.66 -15.37
CA ALA A 259 23.38 24.46 -14.31
C ALA A 259 22.01 24.18 -14.95
N SER A 260 21.10 23.57 -14.18
CA SER A 260 19.71 23.31 -14.57
C SER A 260 18.86 24.59 -14.67
N GLY A 261 17.78 24.54 -15.44
CA GLY A 261 16.73 25.57 -15.48
C GLY A 261 17.09 26.82 -16.32
N GLY A 262 16.56 26.91 -17.53
CA GLY A 262 16.32 28.16 -18.26
C GLY A 262 17.49 29.07 -18.68
N CYS A 263 18.72 28.90 -18.17
CA CYS A 263 19.85 29.82 -18.44
C CYS A 263 21.24 29.19 -18.36
N ALA A 264 21.58 28.32 -19.32
CA ALA A 264 22.94 27.83 -19.49
C ALA A 264 23.87 28.89 -20.13
N ARG A 265 24.66 29.61 -19.33
CA ARG A 265 25.79 30.41 -19.83
C ARG A 265 27.05 29.56 -20.03
N THR A 266 27.02 28.74 -21.08
CA THR A 266 28.15 27.96 -21.58
C THR A 266 28.63 28.59 -22.88
N THR A 267 29.95 28.71 -23.10
CA THR A 267 30.49 29.50 -24.23
C THR A 267 30.13 28.97 -25.61
N ASP A 268 29.84 27.67 -25.75
CA ASP A 268 29.74 27.04 -27.08
C ASP A 268 28.51 26.13 -27.29
N ARG A 269 28.16 25.18 -26.41
CA ARG A 269 27.06 24.22 -26.65
C ARG A 269 26.26 23.87 -25.40
N LEU A 270 24.92 23.91 -25.52
CA LEU A 270 23.92 23.30 -24.64
C LEU A 270 23.38 22.02 -25.32
N GLY A 271 22.88 21.04 -24.58
CA GLY A 271 22.32 19.83 -25.20
C GLY A 271 21.82 18.77 -24.22
N PHE A 272 21.42 17.63 -24.78
CA PHE A 272 20.97 16.43 -24.05
C PHE A 272 21.76 15.21 -24.53
N LEU A 273 22.42 14.51 -23.61
CA LEU A 273 22.99 13.19 -23.84
C LEU A 273 21.88 12.13 -23.79
N LEU A 274 21.98 11.19 -24.71
CA LEU A 274 21.32 9.90 -24.70
C LEU A 274 22.39 8.88 -24.34
N GLY A 275 22.27 8.30 -23.15
CA GLY A 275 23.17 7.32 -22.57
C GLY A 275 24.53 7.81 -22.10
N LEU A 276 25.42 6.83 -21.90
CA LEU A 276 26.84 7.10 -21.77
C LEU A 276 27.38 7.59 -23.12
N TYR A 277 28.35 8.49 -23.05
CA TYR A 277 28.85 9.30 -24.17
C TYR A 277 29.42 8.49 -25.36
N ASP A 278 29.85 7.25 -25.11
CA ASP A 278 30.39 6.29 -26.07
C ASP A 278 29.33 5.32 -26.67
N SER A 279 28.14 5.28 -26.08
CA SER A 279 27.16 4.21 -26.26
C SER A 279 26.15 4.54 -27.37
N ALA A 280 26.60 4.60 -28.63
CA ALA A 280 25.78 5.09 -29.76
C ALA A 280 24.46 4.33 -30.02
N TYR A 281 23.33 4.97 -29.71
CA TYR A 281 21.98 4.46 -29.96
C TYR A 281 21.63 4.57 -31.44
N ALA A 282 21.26 3.46 -32.06
CA ALA A 282 20.54 3.50 -33.33
C ALA A 282 19.07 3.83 -33.05
N LEU A 283 18.58 4.96 -33.57
CA LEU A 283 17.17 5.35 -33.52
C LEU A 283 16.59 5.29 -34.95
N PRO A 284 16.33 4.09 -35.49
CA PRO A 284 15.99 3.91 -36.91
C PRO A 284 14.62 4.47 -37.33
N SER A 285 13.80 4.89 -36.37
CA SER A 285 12.45 5.44 -36.56
C SER A 285 12.38 6.96 -36.38
N LEU A 286 13.52 7.64 -36.23
CA LEU A 286 13.59 9.09 -36.04
C LEU A 286 13.69 9.79 -37.41
N ASP A 287 12.67 10.56 -37.79
CA ASP A 287 12.62 11.34 -39.03
C ASP A 287 12.56 12.86 -38.80
N THR A 288 12.09 13.30 -37.63
CA THR A 288 11.80 14.71 -37.30
C THR A 288 12.20 15.03 -35.86
N LEU A 289 12.79 16.21 -35.67
CA LEU A 289 13.02 16.87 -34.38
C LEU A 289 12.10 18.10 -34.29
N MET A 290 11.39 18.27 -33.18
CA MET A 290 10.50 19.41 -32.92
C MET A 290 10.85 20.04 -31.57
N PHE A 291 10.76 21.36 -31.45
CA PHE A 291 10.98 22.12 -30.21
C PHE A 291 10.44 23.55 -30.31
N SER A 292 10.16 24.17 -29.17
CA SER A 292 9.88 25.60 -29.05
C SER A 292 11.11 26.36 -28.55
N ALA A 293 11.28 27.61 -29.00
CA ALA A 293 12.42 28.43 -28.59
C ALA A 293 12.11 29.94 -28.56
N ARG A 294 12.84 30.67 -27.71
CA ARG A 294 13.03 32.13 -27.81
C ARG A 294 14.48 32.52 -27.51
N GLY A 295 14.94 33.68 -27.97
CA GLY A 295 16.31 34.11 -27.81
C GLY A 295 16.75 35.20 -28.77
N THR A 296 18.05 35.24 -29.06
CA THR A 296 18.68 36.17 -30.02
C THR A 296 19.71 35.46 -30.90
N GLY A 297 19.93 35.99 -32.10
CA GLY A 297 20.91 35.44 -33.04
C GLY A 297 20.44 34.16 -33.72
N LYS A 298 21.39 33.24 -33.95
CA LYS A 298 21.16 31.94 -34.61
C LYS A 298 21.33 30.79 -33.65
N LEU A 299 20.41 29.84 -33.75
CA LEU A 299 20.49 28.55 -33.10
C LEU A 299 20.96 27.50 -34.11
N HIS A 300 22.16 26.99 -33.91
CA HIS A 300 22.64 25.75 -34.51
C HIS A 300 22.03 24.56 -33.74
N VAL A 301 21.50 23.58 -34.46
CA VAL A 301 20.87 22.37 -33.90
C VAL A 301 21.50 21.14 -34.53
N ALA A 302 21.96 20.20 -33.72
CA ALA A 302 22.58 18.97 -34.19
C ALA A 302 22.10 17.71 -33.46
N LEU A 303 22.03 16.60 -34.18
CA LEU A 303 21.91 15.24 -33.64
C LEU A 303 23.23 14.54 -33.91
N ALA A 304 23.94 14.16 -32.86
CA ALA A 304 25.36 13.81 -32.92
C ALA A 304 25.68 12.49 -32.21
N TYR A 305 26.76 11.84 -32.64
CA TYR A 305 27.38 10.70 -32.00
C TYR A 305 28.91 10.74 -32.16
N GLY A 306 29.61 9.94 -31.36
CA GLY A 306 31.05 10.08 -31.20
C GLY A 306 31.40 11.27 -30.31
N LYS A 307 32.69 11.59 -30.24
CA LYS A 307 33.22 12.55 -29.27
C LYS A 307 33.22 13.98 -29.82
N VAL A 308 32.77 14.92 -28.99
CA VAL A 308 32.73 16.37 -29.27
C VAL A 308 34.11 16.88 -29.66
N ASP A 309 34.18 17.67 -30.73
CA ASP A 309 35.39 18.32 -31.26
C ASP A 309 36.54 17.36 -31.63
N ASP A 310 36.21 16.12 -32.01
CA ASP A 310 37.15 15.02 -32.31
C ASP A 310 36.90 14.47 -33.74
N GLU A 311 37.90 13.83 -34.38
CA GLU A 311 37.73 13.24 -35.73
C GLU A 311 36.75 12.04 -35.76
N SER A 312 36.28 11.60 -34.59
CA SER A 312 35.17 10.66 -34.42
C SER A 312 33.78 11.31 -34.36
N GLU A 313 33.65 12.64 -34.19
CA GLU A 313 32.33 13.29 -34.20
C GLU A 313 31.64 13.12 -35.54
N SER A 314 30.35 12.81 -35.51
CA SER A 314 29.52 12.59 -36.70
C SER A 314 28.06 12.86 -36.37
N GLY A 315 27.29 13.37 -37.33
CA GLY A 315 25.89 13.68 -37.07
C GLY A 315 25.13 14.33 -38.22
N LEU A 316 23.97 14.89 -37.87
CA LEU A 316 23.10 15.70 -38.71
C LEU A 316 22.93 17.09 -38.06
N ALA A 317 23.11 18.18 -38.80
CA ALA A 317 23.04 19.54 -38.25
C ALA A 317 22.34 20.55 -39.18
N ILE A 318 21.78 21.61 -38.60
CA ILE A 318 21.11 22.72 -39.31
C ILE A 318 21.16 24.02 -38.47
N ASP A 319 20.98 25.17 -39.11
CA ASP A 319 20.88 26.48 -38.43
C ASP A 319 19.46 27.05 -38.58
N VAL A 320 18.93 27.65 -37.51
CA VAL A 320 17.65 28.39 -37.51
C VAL A 320 17.78 29.77 -36.86
N GLU A 321 17.05 30.77 -37.34
CA GLU A 321 17.02 32.13 -36.77
C GLU A 321 16.14 32.15 -35.50
N LEU A 322 16.62 32.75 -34.41
CA LEU A 322 15.88 32.88 -33.14
C LEU A 322 14.96 34.12 -33.11
N SER A 323 13.87 33.99 -32.36
CA SER A 323 12.89 35.05 -32.11
C SER A 323 12.95 35.50 -30.65
N LYS A 324 12.82 36.81 -30.38
CA LYS A 324 12.76 37.35 -29.00
C LYS A 324 11.49 36.99 -28.24
N VAL A 325 10.51 36.37 -28.90
CA VAL A 325 9.29 35.79 -28.34
C VAL A 325 9.18 34.33 -28.76
N TRP A 326 8.52 33.50 -27.95
CA TRP A 326 8.39 32.06 -28.17
C TRP A 326 7.86 31.70 -29.56
N LYS A 327 8.43 30.66 -30.16
CA LYS A 327 8.11 30.16 -31.49
C LYS A 327 8.45 28.67 -31.59
N GLY A 328 7.54 27.88 -32.18
CA GLY A 328 7.80 26.48 -32.52
C GLY A 328 8.66 26.30 -33.78
N TYR A 329 9.49 25.26 -33.77
CA TYR A 329 10.39 24.83 -34.83
C TYR A 329 10.19 23.32 -35.07
N ALA A 330 10.07 22.92 -36.34
CA ALA A 330 9.98 21.52 -36.75
C ALA A 330 11.00 21.27 -37.87
N ILE A 331 11.84 20.25 -37.70
CA ILE A 331 13.05 20.02 -38.48
C ILE A 331 13.09 18.55 -38.91
N ALA A 332 12.89 18.30 -40.20
CA ALA A 332 13.10 16.97 -40.76
C ALA A 332 14.60 16.65 -40.84
N LEU A 333 15.00 15.46 -40.38
CA LEU A 333 16.38 14.95 -40.51
C LEU A 333 16.79 14.77 -41.99
N ALA A 334 15.80 14.68 -42.88
CA ALA A 334 15.99 14.74 -44.33
C ALA A 334 16.61 16.08 -44.79
N ASP A 335 16.29 17.20 -44.15
CA ASP A 335 16.77 18.54 -44.51
C ASP A 335 18.03 18.97 -43.74
N MET A 336 18.28 18.38 -42.56
CA MET A 336 19.54 18.53 -41.83
C MET A 336 20.74 18.02 -42.66
N LYS A 337 21.91 18.64 -42.55
CA LYS A 337 23.12 18.28 -43.30
C LYS A 337 23.99 17.30 -42.51
N THR A 338 24.50 16.27 -43.18
CA THR A 338 25.47 15.32 -42.60
C THR A 338 26.82 15.98 -42.33
N PHE A 339 27.41 15.70 -41.18
CA PHE A 339 28.79 16.04 -40.86
C PHE A 339 29.55 14.82 -40.30
N GLY A 340 30.89 14.89 -40.33
CA GLY A 340 31.76 13.76 -40.00
C GLY A 340 31.59 12.60 -40.98
N LYS A 341 31.36 11.40 -40.44
CA LYS A 341 31.21 10.12 -41.16
C LYS A 341 29.75 9.61 -41.17
N ALA A 342 28.77 10.48 -40.89
CA ALA A 342 27.37 10.10 -40.76
C ALA A 342 26.71 9.73 -42.11
N ASP A 343 26.02 8.58 -42.14
CA ASP A 343 25.12 8.15 -43.21
C ASP A 343 23.67 8.28 -42.73
N LYS A 344 22.83 9.02 -43.48
CA LYS A 344 21.39 9.20 -43.20
C LYS A 344 20.62 7.88 -43.17
N LYS A 345 21.09 6.81 -43.83
CA LYS A 345 20.39 5.52 -43.86
C LYS A 345 20.57 4.66 -42.61
N ASN A 346 21.61 4.93 -41.81
CA ASN A 346 21.97 4.14 -40.64
C ASN A 346 22.27 5.06 -39.45
N PHE A 347 21.43 6.08 -39.26
CA PHE A 347 21.68 7.15 -38.32
C PHE A 347 21.74 6.63 -36.86
N ARG A 348 22.70 7.18 -36.10
CA ARG A 348 22.91 6.91 -34.68
C ARG A 348 23.07 8.22 -33.94
N VAL A 349 22.79 8.21 -32.65
CA VAL A 349 22.86 9.40 -31.79
C VAL A 349 23.29 9.00 -30.37
N THR A 350 24.18 9.79 -29.77
CA THR A 350 24.40 9.85 -28.31
C THR A 350 24.04 11.22 -27.74
N ARG A 351 23.74 12.22 -28.58
CA ARG A 351 23.53 13.59 -28.12
C ARG A 351 22.69 14.44 -29.07
N ILE A 352 21.96 15.39 -28.49
CA ILE A 352 21.26 16.48 -29.17
C ILE A 352 21.95 17.78 -28.71
N ASP A 353 22.44 18.59 -29.64
CA ASP A 353 23.08 19.88 -29.34
C ASP A 353 22.26 21.07 -29.85
N PHE A 354 22.30 22.15 -29.08
CA PHE A 354 21.69 23.45 -29.28
C PHE A 354 22.75 24.52 -28.99
N GLN A 355 23.12 25.32 -29.98
CA GLN A 355 24.28 26.22 -29.91
C GLN A 355 23.94 27.62 -30.46
N VAL A 356 24.24 28.67 -29.69
CA VAL A 356 24.17 30.08 -30.12
C VAL A 356 25.57 30.71 -30.12
N SER A 357 25.69 31.94 -30.64
CA SER A 357 26.97 32.66 -30.66
C SER A 357 27.29 33.32 -29.31
N ASP A 358 28.58 33.59 -29.09
CA ASP A 358 29.10 34.16 -27.84
C ASP A 358 28.45 35.53 -27.55
N GLY A 359 27.66 35.60 -26.46
CA GLY A 359 26.88 36.79 -26.07
C GLY A 359 25.40 36.81 -26.50
N ASP A 360 24.92 35.84 -27.28
CA ASP A 360 23.49 35.68 -27.57
C ASP A 360 22.73 34.99 -26.42
N THR A 361 21.40 34.86 -26.58
CA THR A 361 20.50 34.29 -25.56
C THR A 361 19.64 33.18 -26.15
N LEU A 362 19.30 32.18 -25.34
CA LEU A 362 18.48 31.02 -25.73
C LEU A 362 17.63 30.54 -24.54
N PHE A 363 16.38 30.20 -24.84
CA PHE A 363 15.43 29.47 -24.01
C PHE A 363 14.75 28.42 -24.91
N LEU A 364 14.46 27.23 -24.38
CA LEU A 364 13.93 26.07 -25.12
C LEU A 364 12.75 25.45 -24.37
N ASP A 365 11.88 24.75 -25.11
CA ASP A 365 10.69 24.04 -24.62
C ASP A 365 10.24 22.97 -25.65
N ASP A 366 9.19 22.17 -25.39
CA ASP A 366 8.50 21.25 -26.33
C ASP A 366 9.40 20.23 -27.10
N VAL A 367 10.41 19.60 -26.48
CA VAL A 367 11.46 18.86 -27.24
C VAL A 367 11.07 17.41 -27.60
N PHE A 368 10.53 17.22 -28.81
CA PHE A 368 10.03 15.93 -29.32
C PHE A 368 10.89 15.31 -30.44
N LEU A 369 10.98 13.97 -30.44
CA LEU A 369 11.83 13.17 -31.34
C LEU A 369 11.08 11.95 -31.91
N GLY A 370 10.50 12.06 -33.10
CA GLY A 370 9.92 10.90 -33.80
C GLY A 370 8.83 11.22 -34.83
N GLY A 371 8.55 10.26 -35.71
CA GLY A 371 7.53 10.34 -36.77
C GLY A 371 6.10 10.17 -36.28
N ILE A 372 5.68 10.98 -35.31
CA ILE A 372 4.31 10.98 -34.76
C ILE A 372 3.37 11.71 -35.73
N THR A 373 2.25 11.09 -36.12
CA THR A 373 1.30 11.71 -37.05
C THR A 373 0.15 12.41 -36.33
N GLU A 374 -0.28 13.56 -36.85
CA GLU A 374 -1.46 14.31 -36.37
C GLU A 374 -2.75 13.43 -36.35
N LYS A 375 -2.82 12.42 -37.22
CA LYS A 375 -3.92 11.45 -37.24
C LYS A 375 -3.83 10.47 -36.08
N THR A 376 -2.63 9.99 -35.74
CA THR A 376 -2.40 9.10 -34.60
C THR A 376 -2.87 9.74 -33.30
N LEU A 377 -2.61 11.04 -33.11
CA LEU A 377 -3.07 11.79 -31.93
C LEU A 377 -4.60 11.95 -31.88
N LYS A 378 -5.26 12.12 -33.04
CA LYS A 378 -6.72 12.31 -33.13
C LYS A 378 -7.52 11.00 -33.06
N ASP A 379 -6.97 9.88 -33.54
CA ASP A 379 -7.65 8.58 -33.55
C ASP A 379 -7.80 7.97 -32.12
N VAL A 380 -7.06 8.46 -31.12
CA VAL A 380 -7.20 8.06 -29.69
C VAL A 380 -8.07 9.01 -28.85
N ALA A 381 -8.44 10.17 -29.38
CA ALA A 381 -9.24 11.16 -28.66
C ALA A 381 -10.74 10.83 -28.71
N THR A 382 -11.39 10.75 -27.55
CA THR A 382 -12.86 10.70 -27.46
C THR A 382 -13.45 12.11 -27.52
N GLY A 383 -14.60 12.26 -28.19
CA GLY A 383 -15.18 13.58 -28.49
C GLY A 383 -16.09 14.14 -27.40
N ASN A 384 -15.77 15.36 -26.95
CA ASN A 384 -16.58 16.39 -26.30
C ASN A 384 -17.91 16.00 -25.61
N SER A 385 -18.06 16.40 -24.33
CA SER A 385 -19.13 17.35 -23.97
C SER A 385 -18.84 18.11 -22.67
N GLU A 386 -19.55 19.22 -22.52
CA GLU A 386 -19.40 20.37 -21.63
C GLU A 386 -19.23 20.09 -20.12
N TYR A 387 -18.62 21.05 -19.39
CA TYR A 387 -18.64 21.09 -17.92
C TYR A 387 -20.08 21.00 -17.39
N THR A 388 -20.34 20.06 -16.48
CA THR A 388 -21.69 19.86 -15.93
C THR A 388 -22.08 21.04 -15.03
N THR A 389 -23.06 21.84 -15.45
CA THR A 389 -23.80 22.71 -14.54
C THR A 389 -24.69 21.85 -13.64
N TYR A 390 -24.26 21.60 -12.41
CA TYR A 390 -25.16 21.10 -11.36
C TYR A 390 -26.38 22.02 -11.25
N PRO A 391 -27.60 21.49 -11.07
CA PRO A 391 -28.78 22.32 -10.86
C PRO A 391 -28.62 23.23 -9.64
N GLU A 392 -29.07 24.48 -9.76
CA GLU A 392 -29.38 25.32 -8.58
C GLU A 392 -30.67 24.86 -7.88
N ASP A 393 -31.46 23.99 -8.54
CA ASP A 393 -32.62 23.35 -7.96
C ASP A 393 -32.20 22.30 -6.92
N TRP A 394 -32.69 22.47 -5.69
CA TRP A 394 -32.44 21.54 -4.58
C TRP A 394 -33.33 20.30 -4.60
N SER A 395 -34.29 20.19 -5.52
CA SER A 395 -35.27 19.10 -5.57
C SER A 395 -34.65 17.69 -5.63
N GLU A 396 -33.56 17.49 -6.37
CA GLU A 396 -32.86 16.19 -6.49
C GLU A 396 -32.07 15.79 -5.23
N HIS A 397 -31.74 16.76 -4.37
CA HIS A 397 -31.10 16.53 -3.07
C HIS A 397 -32.16 16.28 -1.98
N GLU A 398 -33.27 17.02 -2.00
CA GLU A 398 -34.43 16.75 -1.14
C GLU A 398 -35.04 15.37 -1.44
N ALA A 399 -35.06 14.96 -2.71
CA ALA A 399 -35.48 13.63 -3.14
C ALA A 399 -34.51 12.51 -2.72
N LEU A 400 -33.22 12.81 -2.47
CA LEU A 400 -32.31 11.86 -1.81
C LEU A 400 -32.66 11.72 -0.33
N LEU A 401 -32.79 12.84 0.40
CA LEU A 401 -33.09 12.82 1.83
C LEU A 401 -34.44 12.16 2.15
N ALA A 402 -35.42 12.26 1.25
CA ALA A 402 -36.70 11.56 1.35
C ALA A 402 -36.62 10.02 1.17
N GLN A 403 -35.44 9.45 0.87
CA GLN A 403 -35.18 8.00 0.84
C GLN A 403 -34.51 7.48 2.12
N ALA A 404 -34.13 8.34 3.06
CA ALA A 404 -33.53 7.91 4.32
C ALA A 404 -34.54 7.13 5.17
N ASP A 405 -34.20 5.90 5.55
CA ASP A 405 -34.98 4.98 6.37
C ASP A 405 -34.15 4.56 7.61
N GLY A 406 -34.70 3.70 8.45
CA GLY A 406 -34.00 3.12 9.58
C GLY A 406 -33.74 4.08 10.73
N TYR A 407 -32.71 3.77 11.53
CA TYR A 407 -32.27 4.65 12.61
C TYR A 407 -31.74 6.01 12.11
N ALA A 408 -31.34 6.12 10.84
CA ALA A 408 -30.82 7.35 10.25
C ALA A 408 -31.88 8.14 9.45
N ALA A 409 -33.16 7.79 9.52
CA ALA A 409 -34.25 8.43 8.76
C ALA A 409 -34.40 9.97 8.96
N ASN A 410 -33.76 10.54 10.00
CA ASN A 410 -33.73 11.99 10.26
C ASN A 410 -32.43 12.67 9.80
N VAL A 411 -31.55 11.97 9.07
CA VAL A 411 -30.28 12.53 8.56
C VAL A 411 -30.54 13.66 7.56
N THR A 412 -29.68 14.67 7.57
CA THR A 412 -29.73 15.82 6.65
C THR A 412 -28.38 16.14 6.00
N GLY A 413 -27.27 15.60 6.53
CA GLY A 413 -25.94 15.72 5.97
C GLY A 413 -25.52 17.19 5.80
N GLY A 414 -25.17 17.56 4.56
CA GLY A 414 -24.77 18.91 4.18
C GLY A 414 -25.92 19.90 3.92
N LYS A 415 -27.20 19.52 4.13
CA LYS A 415 -28.37 20.35 3.77
C LYS A 415 -28.33 21.74 4.39
N GLY A 416 -28.57 22.77 3.56
CA GLY A 416 -28.51 24.18 3.97
C GLY A 416 -27.09 24.71 4.20
N GLY A 417 -26.06 23.87 4.03
CA GLY A 417 -24.65 24.24 4.02
C GLY A 417 -24.17 24.77 2.67
N VAL A 418 -22.85 24.79 2.49
CA VAL A 418 -22.23 25.15 1.20
C VAL A 418 -22.20 23.95 0.26
N ILE A 419 -22.38 24.17 -1.04
CA ILE A 419 -21.97 23.18 -2.04
C ILE A 419 -20.45 23.28 -2.18
N CYS A 420 -19.75 22.20 -1.86
CA CYS A 420 -18.30 22.11 -2.02
C CYS A 420 -17.99 21.19 -3.19
N ARG A 421 -17.34 21.72 -4.22
CA ARG A 421 -16.94 20.93 -5.39
C ARG A 421 -15.50 20.48 -5.24
N VAL A 422 -15.29 19.18 -5.43
CA VAL A 422 -13.97 18.56 -5.49
C VAL A 422 -13.45 18.71 -6.92
N THR A 423 -12.51 19.62 -7.12
CA THR A 423 -11.94 20.04 -8.40
C THR A 423 -10.65 19.29 -8.76
N THR A 424 -9.88 18.87 -7.75
CA THR A 424 -8.68 18.04 -7.90
C THR A 424 -8.82 16.67 -7.22
N MET A 425 -8.05 15.69 -7.72
CA MET A 425 -7.86 14.37 -7.11
C MET A 425 -6.72 14.34 -6.07
N ASP A 426 -5.92 15.42 -5.99
CA ASP A 426 -4.86 15.57 -5.00
C ASP A 426 -5.42 15.59 -3.57
N ASP A 427 -4.76 14.90 -2.65
CA ASP A 427 -5.08 14.92 -1.21
C ASP A 427 -4.33 16.05 -0.47
N PHE A 428 -3.09 16.31 -0.92
CA PHE A 428 -2.18 17.34 -0.42
C PHE A 428 -1.34 17.90 -1.57
N ILE A 429 -0.93 19.17 -1.46
CA ILE A 429 0.11 19.79 -2.28
C ILE A 429 1.34 20.12 -1.42
N ILE A 430 2.52 20.17 -2.03
CA ILE A 430 3.76 20.62 -1.38
C ILE A 430 3.94 22.12 -1.62
N VAL A 431 4.18 22.89 -0.56
CA VAL A 431 4.38 24.35 -0.62
C VAL A 431 5.56 24.79 0.24
N ASP A 432 6.13 25.95 -0.10
CA ASP A 432 7.19 26.60 0.69
C ASP A 432 6.69 27.01 2.08
N ASP A 433 7.39 26.54 3.12
CA ASP A 433 7.22 27.01 4.49
C ASP A 433 8.12 28.22 4.76
N SER A 434 7.69 29.39 4.29
CA SER A 434 8.35 30.68 4.56
C SER A 434 8.49 31.06 6.04
N THR A 435 7.97 30.25 6.98
CA THR A 435 8.22 30.39 8.43
C THR A 435 9.43 29.58 8.93
N ASN A 436 9.90 28.62 8.14
CA ASN A 436 11.03 27.73 8.43
C ASN A 436 12.13 27.96 7.37
N VAL A 437 12.93 29.00 7.61
CA VAL A 437 14.04 29.42 6.75
C VAL A 437 15.36 29.20 7.49
N ASP A 438 16.32 28.53 6.84
CA ASP A 438 17.60 28.21 7.47
C ASP A 438 18.54 29.44 7.56
N SER A 439 19.71 29.26 8.19
CA SER A 439 20.72 30.31 8.36
C SER A 439 21.45 30.72 7.08
N LEU A 440 21.12 30.10 5.94
CA LEU A 440 21.66 30.39 4.60
C LEU A 440 20.60 31.05 3.69
N GLY A 441 19.32 31.04 4.10
CA GLY A 441 18.19 31.61 3.36
C GLY A 441 17.36 30.59 2.57
N ASN A 442 17.60 29.29 2.74
CA ASN A 442 16.80 28.24 2.10
C ASN A 442 15.47 28.08 2.84
N VAL A 443 14.37 27.96 2.09
CA VAL A 443 13.02 27.75 2.63
C VAL A 443 12.73 26.25 2.65
N ALA A 444 12.26 25.72 3.79
CA ALA A 444 11.78 24.34 3.86
C ALA A 444 10.45 24.16 3.12
N THR A 445 10.06 22.94 2.77
CA THR A 445 8.73 22.65 2.21
C THR A 445 7.85 21.91 3.22
N LYS A 446 6.53 21.99 3.02
CA LYS A 446 5.52 21.28 3.82
C LYS A 446 4.37 20.81 2.95
N ALA A 447 3.78 19.67 3.31
CA ALA A 447 2.49 19.25 2.77
C ALA A 447 1.37 20.09 3.41
N VAL A 448 0.51 20.68 2.57
CA VAL A 448 -0.75 21.31 2.98
C VAL A 448 -1.90 20.66 2.21
N ILE A 449 -3.11 20.74 2.76
CA ILE A 449 -4.31 20.22 2.09
C ILE A 449 -4.44 20.90 0.73
N ALA A 450 -4.65 20.13 -0.33
CA ALA A 450 -4.84 20.67 -1.68
C ALA A 450 -6.17 21.46 -1.74
N GLU A 451 -6.15 22.69 -2.26
CA GLU A 451 -7.36 23.52 -2.37
C GLU A 451 -8.34 22.91 -3.37
N GLY A 452 -9.62 22.78 -3.00
CA GLY A 452 -10.62 22.09 -3.82
C GLY A 452 -10.47 20.55 -3.83
N SER A 453 -9.66 19.97 -2.94
CA SER A 453 -9.63 18.52 -2.72
C SER A 453 -10.84 18.01 -1.94
N LEU A 454 -10.99 16.68 -1.94
CA LEU A 454 -11.93 16.00 -1.03
C LEU A 454 -11.61 16.31 0.45
N ARG A 455 -10.32 16.40 0.81
CA ARG A 455 -9.88 16.69 2.18
C ARG A 455 -10.18 18.13 2.61
N ASP A 456 -10.03 19.09 1.71
CA ASP A 456 -10.50 20.46 1.93
C ASP A 456 -12.02 20.46 2.20
N CYS A 457 -12.83 19.94 1.28
CA CYS A 457 -14.27 19.90 1.44
C CYS A 457 -14.75 19.18 2.72
N ALA A 458 -14.11 18.07 3.09
CA ALA A 458 -14.53 17.23 4.22
C ALA A 458 -14.08 17.76 5.60
N SER A 459 -12.96 18.50 5.67
CA SER A 459 -12.38 19.01 6.93
C SER A 459 -12.97 20.35 7.39
N ARG A 460 -13.72 21.05 6.53
CA ARG A 460 -14.43 22.30 6.84
C ARG A 460 -15.44 22.13 7.98
N ASP A 461 -15.42 23.02 8.96
CA ASP A 461 -16.37 23.04 10.10
C ASP A 461 -17.81 23.43 9.68
N THR A 462 -17.98 24.11 8.54
CA THR A 462 -19.30 24.42 7.98
C THR A 462 -20.00 23.16 7.47
N ALA A 463 -21.34 23.12 7.57
CA ALA A 463 -22.12 22.12 6.84
C ALA A 463 -21.80 22.19 5.33
N ALA A 464 -21.61 21.05 4.68
CA ALA A 464 -21.23 21.01 3.27
C ALA A 464 -21.80 19.79 2.52
N TRP A 465 -22.37 20.05 1.34
CA TRP A 465 -22.72 19.02 0.37
C TRP A 465 -21.58 18.90 -0.64
N ILE A 466 -20.90 17.76 -0.65
CA ILE A 466 -19.66 17.53 -1.39
C ILE A 466 -19.98 16.81 -2.69
N LEU A 467 -19.62 17.43 -3.81
CA LEU A 467 -19.85 16.95 -5.18
C LEU A 467 -18.52 16.84 -5.93
N PHE A 468 -18.39 15.86 -6.84
CA PHE A 468 -17.15 15.57 -7.54
C PHE A 468 -17.20 16.04 -8.99
N GLU A 469 -16.36 17.00 -9.41
CA GLU A 469 -16.47 17.54 -10.77
C GLU A 469 -16.13 16.50 -11.84
N LYS A 470 -15.24 15.56 -11.53
CA LYS A 470 -14.74 14.48 -12.40
C LYS A 470 -15.06 13.10 -11.81
N SER A 471 -15.15 12.09 -12.65
CA SER A 471 -15.03 10.68 -12.24
C SER A 471 -13.54 10.34 -12.11
N GLY A 472 -13.17 9.42 -11.22
CA GLY A 472 -11.78 8.97 -11.08
C GLY A 472 -11.43 8.39 -9.72
N VAL A 473 -10.11 8.32 -9.46
CA VAL A 473 -9.52 7.77 -8.24
C VAL A 473 -9.02 8.92 -7.36
N TYR A 474 -9.57 9.01 -6.16
CA TYR A 474 -9.19 9.97 -5.13
C TYR A 474 -8.41 9.23 -4.04
N HIS A 475 -7.08 9.34 -4.08
CA HIS A 475 -6.21 8.56 -3.21
C HIS A 475 -5.98 9.25 -1.86
N LEU A 476 -6.45 8.62 -0.78
CA LEU A 476 -6.33 9.16 0.57
C LEU A 476 -4.98 8.77 1.19
N SER A 477 -3.98 9.63 1.00
CA SER A 477 -2.59 9.49 1.48
C SER A 477 -2.47 9.45 3.00
N SER A 478 -3.49 9.92 3.73
CA SER A 478 -3.61 9.74 5.19
C SER A 478 -5.10 9.63 5.59
N PRO A 479 -5.45 9.01 6.74
CA PRO A 479 -6.85 8.79 7.08
C PRO A 479 -7.67 10.08 7.02
N LEU A 480 -8.73 10.07 6.22
CA LEU A 480 -9.56 11.25 6.00
C LEU A 480 -10.46 11.46 7.22
N ARG A 481 -10.02 12.38 8.09
CA ARG A 481 -10.83 12.85 9.22
C ARG A 481 -11.83 13.88 8.74
N ILE A 482 -13.10 13.58 8.94
CA ILE A 482 -14.23 14.39 8.47
C ILE A 482 -14.88 15.16 9.63
N LYS A 483 -15.59 16.24 9.30
CA LYS A 483 -16.43 16.98 10.26
C LYS A 483 -17.89 16.56 10.15
N SER A 484 -18.69 16.90 11.15
CA SER A 484 -20.15 16.75 11.15
C SER A 484 -20.83 17.54 10.02
N ASN A 485 -22.10 17.23 9.75
CA ASN A 485 -22.96 17.91 8.77
C ASN A 485 -22.37 17.86 7.35
N LYS A 486 -22.20 16.65 6.81
CA LYS A 486 -21.61 16.41 5.47
C LYS A 486 -22.47 15.47 4.65
N THR A 487 -22.56 15.73 3.35
CA THR A 487 -22.97 14.71 2.37
C THR A 487 -21.82 14.49 1.42
N PHE A 488 -21.37 13.25 1.25
CA PHE A 488 -20.45 12.83 0.20
C PHE A 488 -21.32 12.24 -0.92
N ASP A 489 -21.55 13.00 -1.99
CA ASP A 489 -22.53 12.66 -3.03
C ASP A 489 -21.81 12.44 -4.37
N GLY A 490 -21.60 11.17 -4.70
CA GLY A 490 -20.99 10.73 -5.95
C GLY A 490 -21.97 10.54 -7.11
N ARG A 491 -23.26 10.92 -6.99
CA ARG A 491 -24.27 10.62 -8.02
C ARG A 491 -23.91 11.26 -9.37
N GLY A 492 -24.10 10.50 -10.45
CA GLY A 492 -23.72 10.92 -11.80
C GLY A 492 -22.20 11.00 -12.02
N ARG A 493 -21.41 10.35 -11.15
CA ARG A 493 -19.95 10.18 -11.24
C ARG A 493 -19.55 8.78 -10.83
N ASP A 494 -18.38 8.35 -11.29
CA ASP A 494 -17.72 7.13 -10.87
C ASP A 494 -16.56 7.54 -9.95
N VAL A 495 -16.83 7.55 -8.64
CA VAL A 495 -15.94 8.05 -7.59
C VAL A 495 -15.36 6.88 -6.82
N ARG A 496 -14.05 6.64 -6.97
CA ARG A 496 -13.31 5.63 -6.20
C ARG A 496 -12.41 6.32 -5.18
N LEU A 497 -12.66 6.08 -3.89
CA LEU A 497 -11.76 6.46 -2.81
C LEU A 497 -10.83 5.27 -2.53
N THR A 498 -9.51 5.52 -2.57
CA THR A 498 -8.49 4.49 -2.34
C THR A 498 -7.54 4.92 -1.23
N GLY A 499 -6.60 4.04 -0.85
CA GLY A 499 -5.64 4.37 0.20
C GLY A 499 -6.18 4.12 1.61
N THR A 500 -6.02 5.09 2.50
CA THR A 500 -6.14 4.86 3.96
C THR A 500 -7.55 5.04 4.56
N GLY A 501 -8.56 5.37 3.73
CA GLY A 501 -9.97 5.39 4.10
C GLY A 501 -10.42 6.57 4.97
N ILE A 502 -11.68 6.52 5.42
CA ILE A 502 -12.36 7.59 6.16
C ILE A 502 -12.47 7.23 7.65
N MET A 503 -12.13 8.19 8.51
CA MET A 503 -12.19 8.04 9.97
C MET A 503 -13.01 9.17 10.60
N THR A 504 -14.08 8.82 11.31
CA THR A 504 -14.83 9.76 12.15
C THR A 504 -14.26 9.84 13.56
N ASP A 505 -14.60 10.91 14.28
CA ASP A 505 -14.36 11.05 15.72
C ASP A 505 -15.37 12.08 16.28
N VAL A 506 -16.25 11.67 17.20
CA VAL A 506 -17.35 12.49 17.75
C VAL A 506 -18.09 13.27 16.64
N THR A 507 -18.43 12.56 15.56
CA THR A 507 -18.97 13.13 14.32
C THR A 507 -20.46 12.86 14.23
N GLU A 508 -21.25 13.80 13.70
CA GLU A 508 -22.70 13.61 13.56
C GLU A 508 -23.27 14.11 12.24
N ASN A 509 -24.42 13.56 11.84
CA ASN A 509 -25.19 13.98 10.68
C ASN A 509 -24.37 13.91 9.37
N VAL A 510 -24.02 12.69 8.96
CA VAL A 510 -23.21 12.43 7.75
C VAL A 510 -23.90 11.45 6.81
N ILE A 511 -23.86 11.75 5.52
CA ILE A 511 -24.35 10.89 4.43
C ILE A 511 -23.18 10.53 3.52
N PHE A 512 -23.05 9.25 3.19
CA PHE A 512 -22.24 8.75 2.08
C PHE A 512 -23.19 8.16 1.04
N GLU A 513 -23.15 8.68 -0.17
CA GLU A 513 -24.02 8.31 -1.27
C GLU A 513 -23.18 8.09 -2.54
N ASN A 514 -23.37 6.96 -3.20
CA ASN A 514 -22.78 6.67 -4.52
C ASN A 514 -21.24 6.59 -4.58
N ILE A 515 -20.59 6.14 -3.50
CA ILE A 515 -19.12 6.08 -3.39
C ILE A 515 -18.61 4.63 -3.48
N THR A 516 -17.55 4.41 -4.26
CA THR A 516 -16.77 3.15 -4.21
C THR A 516 -15.54 3.33 -3.32
N PHE A 517 -15.29 2.37 -2.43
CA PHE A 517 -14.10 2.26 -1.61
C PHE A 517 -13.37 0.97 -2.00
N SER A 518 -12.14 1.07 -2.51
CA SER A 518 -11.38 -0.07 -3.04
C SER A 518 -9.86 0.16 -2.94
N ALA A 519 -9.05 -0.83 -3.29
CA ALA A 519 -7.58 -0.74 -3.33
C ALA A 519 -6.96 -0.01 -2.10
N PRO A 520 -7.20 -0.49 -0.87
CA PRO A 520 -6.75 0.21 0.32
C PRO A 520 -5.25 0.09 0.55
N SER A 521 -4.64 1.16 1.05
CA SER A 521 -3.26 1.16 1.55
C SER A 521 -3.21 0.76 3.02
N ILE A 522 -3.89 -0.34 3.35
CA ILE A 522 -3.90 -0.98 4.66
C ILE A 522 -3.71 -2.49 4.46
N TYR A 523 -3.07 -3.16 5.41
CA TYR A 523 -2.80 -4.59 5.34
C TYR A 523 -3.41 -5.31 6.55
N GLU A 524 -3.52 -6.63 6.48
CA GLU A 524 -4.06 -7.51 7.54
C GLU A 524 -3.49 -7.19 8.95
N LYS A 525 -2.20 -6.83 9.03
CA LYS A 525 -1.51 -6.47 10.28
C LYS A 525 -1.73 -5.03 10.77
N ASP A 526 -2.53 -4.21 10.09
CA ASP A 526 -2.75 -2.81 10.44
C ASP A 526 -3.70 -2.66 11.64
N SER A 527 -3.11 -2.66 12.84
CA SER A 527 -3.80 -2.51 14.13
C SER A 527 -4.46 -1.13 14.33
N SER A 528 -4.24 -0.16 13.44
CA SER A 528 -4.73 1.22 13.60
C SER A 528 -6.25 1.42 13.43
N SER A 529 -7.02 0.33 13.28
CA SER A 529 -8.48 0.34 13.10
C SER A 529 -8.99 1.09 11.84
N ARG A 530 -8.13 1.30 10.84
CA ARG A 530 -8.51 1.83 9.52
C ARG A 530 -9.39 0.83 8.77
N ARG A 531 -10.39 1.36 8.06
CA ARG A 531 -11.33 0.64 7.18
C ARG A 531 -11.66 1.56 5.99
N ALA A 532 -12.60 1.18 5.13
CA ALA A 532 -13.14 2.13 4.16
C ALA A 532 -13.80 3.32 4.85
N VAL A 533 -14.65 3.01 5.84
CA VAL A 533 -15.29 3.95 6.76
C VAL A 533 -15.22 3.38 8.18
N SER A 534 -14.73 4.18 9.12
CA SER A 534 -14.68 3.84 10.55
C SER A 534 -15.51 4.84 11.37
N LEU A 535 -16.56 4.34 12.04
CA LEU A 535 -17.50 5.08 12.89
C LEU A 535 -17.09 4.95 14.36
N HIS A 536 -16.39 5.95 14.91
CA HIS A 536 -15.74 5.91 16.24
C HIS A 536 -16.27 6.99 17.18
N ASN A 537 -16.16 6.73 18.49
CA ASN A 537 -16.39 7.66 19.61
C ASN A 537 -17.73 8.40 19.52
N ILE A 538 -18.83 7.73 19.89
CA ILE A 538 -20.21 8.26 19.92
C ILE A 538 -20.68 8.98 18.64
N THR A 539 -20.06 8.65 17.50
CA THR A 539 -20.45 9.13 16.17
C THR A 539 -21.86 8.66 15.84
N ASN A 540 -22.70 9.56 15.31
CA ASN A 540 -24.14 9.26 15.19
C ASN A 540 -24.89 9.93 14.03
N THR A 541 -26.10 9.47 13.76
CA THR A 541 -26.95 9.96 12.65
C THR A 541 -26.19 9.83 11.31
N ILE A 542 -25.82 8.61 10.95
CA ILE A 542 -24.98 8.30 9.78
C ILE A 542 -25.76 7.45 8.79
N TRP A 543 -25.77 7.85 7.52
CA TRP A 543 -26.39 7.08 6.43
C TRP A 543 -25.34 6.75 5.36
N ILE A 544 -25.29 5.47 4.97
CA ILE A 544 -24.43 4.95 3.90
C ILE A 544 -25.36 4.30 2.87
N ASP A 545 -25.59 4.97 1.73
CA ASP A 545 -26.48 4.51 0.66
C ASP A 545 -25.69 4.30 -0.65
N HIS A 546 -26.12 3.30 -1.44
CA HIS A 546 -25.55 3.00 -2.77
C HIS A 546 -24.00 3.00 -2.84
N CYS A 547 -23.32 2.57 -1.78
CA CYS A 547 -21.85 2.48 -1.74
C CYS A 547 -21.35 1.09 -2.13
N THR A 548 -20.11 0.99 -2.63
CA THR A 548 -19.39 -0.28 -2.82
C THR A 548 -18.18 -0.33 -1.91
N PHE A 549 -17.99 -1.45 -1.22
CA PHE A 549 -16.80 -1.75 -0.43
C PHE A 549 -16.13 -3.00 -1.00
N ASP A 550 -14.85 -2.88 -1.36
CA ASP A 550 -14.11 -3.90 -2.11
C ASP A 550 -12.64 -4.01 -1.65
N GLU A 551 -12.08 -5.23 -1.69
CA GLU A 551 -10.66 -5.55 -1.43
C GLU A 551 -10.08 -5.12 -0.05
N TYR A 552 -10.84 -5.22 1.05
CA TYR A 552 -10.33 -4.90 2.39
C TYR A 552 -9.90 -6.17 3.16
N PRO A 553 -8.76 -6.15 3.87
CA PRO A 553 -8.14 -7.39 4.37
C PRO A 553 -8.87 -8.07 5.54
N ILE A 554 -9.66 -7.34 6.34
CA ILE A 554 -10.39 -7.91 7.48
C ILE A 554 -11.83 -7.38 7.47
N TYR A 555 -12.07 -6.15 7.93
CA TYR A 555 -13.39 -5.51 7.91
C TYR A 555 -13.45 -4.39 6.87
N GLN A 556 -14.62 -4.17 6.24
CA GLN A 556 -14.85 -3.08 5.28
C GLN A 556 -15.43 -1.82 5.92
N LEU A 557 -16.44 -1.97 6.78
CA LEU A 557 -17.03 -0.93 7.62
C LEU A 557 -16.86 -1.33 9.09
N ASP A 558 -16.47 -0.41 9.97
CA ASP A 558 -16.59 -0.65 11.42
C ASP A 558 -17.25 0.48 12.21
N MET A 559 -17.94 0.09 13.28
CA MET A 559 -18.76 0.96 14.11
C MET A 559 -18.58 0.61 15.58
N LYS A 560 -17.92 1.48 16.34
CA LYS A 560 -17.37 1.19 17.67
C LYS A 560 -17.62 2.31 18.68
N ARG A 561 -17.33 2.04 19.95
CA ARG A 561 -17.19 3.02 21.05
C ARG A 561 -18.43 3.88 21.23
N GLY A 562 -19.57 3.21 21.33
CA GLY A 562 -20.86 3.84 21.57
C GLY A 562 -21.41 4.66 20.39
N SER A 563 -20.88 4.50 19.17
CA SER A 563 -21.48 5.08 17.97
C SER A 563 -22.88 4.51 17.75
N TYR A 564 -23.85 5.31 17.30
CA TYR A 564 -25.27 4.97 17.27
C TYR A 564 -26.02 5.64 16.11
N ASP A 565 -27.28 5.26 15.90
CA ASP A 565 -28.18 5.75 14.85
C ASP A 565 -27.58 5.76 13.44
N VAL A 566 -27.13 4.57 13.02
CA VAL A 566 -26.52 4.31 11.71
C VAL A 566 -27.48 3.50 10.82
N THR A 567 -27.53 3.83 9.53
CA THR A 567 -28.22 3.02 8.51
C THR A 567 -27.33 2.78 7.31
N VAL A 568 -27.25 1.51 6.88
CA VAL A 568 -26.52 1.06 5.70
C VAL A 568 -27.53 0.49 4.71
N SER A 569 -27.69 1.12 3.55
CA SER A 569 -28.69 0.77 2.55
C SER A 569 -28.09 0.59 1.16
N TRP A 570 -28.70 -0.31 0.37
CA TRP A 570 -28.39 -0.54 -1.05
C TRP A 570 -26.89 -0.62 -1.38
N SER A 571 -26.06 -1.09 -0.46
CA SER A 571 -24.60 -1.09 -0.59
C SER A 571 -24.05 -2.49 -0.86
N ARG A 572 -22.89 -2.56 -1.51
CA ARG A 572 -22.16 -3.82 -1.80
C ARG A 572 -21.01 -3.99 -0.82
N PHE A 573 -20.86 -5.19 -0.31
CA PHE A 573 -19.71 -5.65 0.46
C PHE A 573 -19.16 -6.89 -0.25
N GLU A 574 -18.02 -6.76 -0.91
CA GLU A 574 -17.41 -7.82 -1.72
C GLU A 574 -15.92 -7.98 -1.40
N ASN A 575 -15.39 -9.21 -1.38
CA ASN A 575 -13.95 -9.51 -1.24
C ASN A 575 -13.30 -8.99 0.08
N ALA A 576 -13.71 -9.55 1.22
CA ALA A 576 -13.10 -9.31 2.54
C ALA A 576 -13.25 -10.53 3.48
N GLU A 577 -12.70 -10.50 4.70
CA GLU A 577 -13.07 -11.49 5.72
C GLU A 577 -14.48 -11.24 6.22
N THR A 578 -14.79 -9.99 6.59
CA THR A 578 -16.09 -9.58 7.12
C THR A 578 -16.55 -8.24 6.54
N GLY A 579 -17.81 -8.12 6.17
CA GLY A 579 -18.37 -6.87 5.65
C GLY A 579 -18.40 -5.77 6.70
N ILE A 580 -19.11 -6.00 7.81
CA ILE A 580 -19.37 -4.97 8.84
C ILE A 580 -18.98 -5.48 10.24
N LEU A 581 -18.18 -4.72 10.98
CA LEU A 581 -18.01 -4.89 12.43
C LEU A 581 -18.90 -3.90 13.19
N PHE A 582 -19.87 -4.41 13.93
CA PHE A 582 -20.77 -3.65 14.79
C PHE A 582 -20.42 -3.95 16.26
N GLY A 583 -19.68 -3.04 16.88
CA GLY A 583 -19.11 -3.17 18.23
C GLY A 583 -17.70 -3.73 18.25
N ILE A 584 -16.80 -3.11 19.03
CA ILE A 584 -15.52 -3.73 19.39
C ILE A 584 -15.72 -4.66 20.60
N GLU A 585 -14.65 -5.21 21.16
CA GLU A 585 -14.70 -6.08 22.33
C GLU A 585 -15.46 -5.44 23.51
N PRO A 586 -16.35 -6.20 24.19
CA PRO A 586 -17.34 -5.67 25.12
C PRO A 586 -16.74 -5.02 26.39
N ASP A 587 -15.45 -5.25 26.63
CA ASP A 587 -14.72 -4.82 27.82
C ASP A 587 -14.12 -3.41 27.67
N LEU A 588 -13.94 -2.91 26.44
CA LEU A 588 -13.32 -1.60 26.17
C LEU A 588 -14.27 -0.43 26.49
N PHE A 589 -15.52 -0.52 26.05
CA PHE A 589 -16.65 0.33 26.43
C PHE A 589 -17.93 -0.50 26.32
N LYS A 590 -18.96 -0.18 27.12
CA LYS A 590 -20.24 -0.90 27.03
C LYS A 590 -21.01 -0.47 25.77
N GLU A 591 -20.80 -1.21 24.68
CA GLU A 591 -21.48 -1.09 23.38
C GLU A 591 -23.01 -1.34 23.44
N THR A 592 -23.62 -1.42 24.62
CA THR A 592 -25.03 -1.81 24.87
C THR A 592 -26.09 -0.83 24.35
N PHE A 593 -25.69 0.28 23.72
CA PHE A 593 -26.57 1.31 23.19
C PHE A 593 -26.30 1.67 21.71
N GLN A 594 -25.40 0.95 21.03
CA GLN A 594 -25.23 1.12 19.59
C GLN A 594 -26.50 0.68 18.83
N THR A 595 -26.89 1.41 17.80
CA THR A 595 -28.08 1.13 16.96
C THR A 595 -27.70 1.16 15.48
N MET A 596 -27.85 0.02 14.78
CA MET A 596 -27.62 -0.09 13.34
C MET A 596 -28.85 -0.65 12.63
N THR A 597 -29.18 -0.05 11.49
CA THR A 597 -30.07 -0.61 10.48
C THR A 597 -29.26 -1.04 9.26
N MET A 598 -29.58 -2.18 8.67
CA MET A 598 -29.05 -2.59 7.37
C MET A 598 -30.17 -3.13 6.49
N HIS A 599 -30.33 -2.59 5.27
CA HIS A 599 -31.31 -3.11 4.33
C HIS A 599 -30.90 -3.07 2.86
N HIS A 600 -31.40 -4.03 2.07
CA HIS A 600 -31.18 -4.10 0.62
C HIS A 600 -29.71 -4.15 0.19
N ASN A 601 -28.80 -4.50 1.12
CA ASN A 601 -27.37 -4.64 0.84
C ASN A 601 -27.05 -6.02 0.25
N TYR A 602 -25.95 -6.09 -0.50
CA TYR A 602 -25.45 -7.30 -1.15
C TYR A 602 -24.09 -7.71 -0.55
N PHE A 603 -23.99 -8.94 -0.05
CA PHE A 603 -22.77 -9.52 0.51
C PHE A 603 -22.33 -10.74 -0.33
N SER A 604 -21.07 -10.76 -0.78
CA SER A 604 -20.52 -11.85 -1.61
C SER A 604 -19.01 -11.98 -1.45
N ASN A 605 -18.47 -13.20 -1.55
CA ASN A 605 -17.06 -13.51 -1.30
C ASN A 605 -16.54 -12.92 0.03
N MET A 606 -17.28 -13.19 1.12
CA MET A 606 -16.83 -12.95 2.49
C MET A 606 -16.25 -14.24 3.07
N THR A 607 -15.00 -14.25 3.51
CA THR A 607 -14.39 -15.51 4.00
C THR A 607 -14.88 -15.94 5.39
N VAL A 608 -15.31 -14.98 6.23
CA VAL A 608 -15.88 -15.23 7.57
C VAL A 608 -17.36 -14.87 7.59
N SER A 609 -17.73 -13.59 7.69
CA SER A 609 -19.14 -13.21 7.90
C SER A 609 -19.63 -11.98 7.14
N GLY A 610 -20.95 -11.87 6.98
CA GLY A 610 -21.53 -10.63 6.43
C GLY A 610 -21.43 -9.48 7.43
N VAL A 611 -21.82 -9.76 8.68
CA VAL A 611 -21.75 -8.82 9.81
C VAL A 611 -21.32 -9.53 11.09
N PHE A 612 -20.36 -8.96 11.81
CA PHE A 612 -20.01 -9.36 13.17
C PHE A 612 -20.61 -8.34 14.16
N ALA A 613 -21.68 -8.72 14.86
CA ALA A 613 -22.39 -7.89 15.82
C ALA A 613 -22.08 -8.31 17.27
N ARG A 614 -21.51 -7.37 18.05
CA ARG A 614 -21.12 -7.51 19.46
C ARG A 614 -21.82 -6.41 20.26
N GLY A 615 -22.71 -6.78 21.18
CA GLY A 615 -23.56 -5.81 21.87
C GLY A 615 -24.51 -5.05 20.94
N GLY A 616 -24.96 -3.87 21.37
CA GLY A 616 -25.88 -3.02 20.61
C GLY A 616 -27.23 -3.65 20.22
N MET A 617 -27.86 -3.03 19.22
CA MET A 617 -29.13 -3.39 18.61
C MET A 617 -29.02 -3.30 17.09
N LEU A 618 -29.07 -4.46 16.42
CA LEU A 618 -28.96 -4.57 14.97
C LEU A 618 -30.33 -4.93 14.38
N HIS A 619 -30.83 -4.14 13.43
CA HIS A 619 -31.94 -4.53 12.57
C HIS A 619 -31.44 -4.80 11.15
N ALA A 620 -31.61 -6.03 10.68
CA ALA A 620 -31.26 -6.46 9.33
C ALA A 620 -32.53 -6.93 8.60
N TYR A 621 -32.92 -6.23 7.52
CA TYR A 621 -34.03 -6.65 6.66
C TYR A 621 -33.71 -6.58 5.18
N ASN A 622 -34.21 -7.55 4.40
CA ASN A 622 -34.05 -7.58 2.94
C ASN A 622 -32.59 -7.48 2.44
N ASN A 623 -31.60 -7.91 3.21
CA ASN A 623 -30.21 -8.03 2.72
C ASN A 623 -30.03 -9.38 2.01
N TYR A 624 -29.11 -9.46 1.04
CA TYR A 624 -28.81 -10.68 0.29
C TYR A 624 -27.37 -11.13 0.56
N PHE A 625 -27.24 -12.21 1.32
CA PHE A 625 -25.98 -12.91 1.60
C PHE A 625 -25.82 -14.05 0.59
N ASN A 626 -25.10 -13.78 -0.50
CA ASN A 626 -24.98 -14.69 -1.64
C ASN A 626 -23.84 -15.71 -1.51
N ASP A 627 -22.76 -15.31 -0.84
CA ASP A 627 -21.53 -16.10 -0.75
C ASP A 627 -20.72 -15.64 0.47
N VAL A 628 -20.79 -16.41 1.56
CA VAL A 628 -20.25 -16.08 2.89
C VAL A 628 -19.74 -17.37 3.55
N GLY A 629 -18.52 -17.35 4.08
CA GLY A 629 -17.79 -18.55 4.50
C GLY A 629 -18.31 -19.23 5.77
N HIS A 630 -18.50 -18.47 6.86
CA HIS A 630 -19.02 -18.97 8.14
C HIS A 630 -20.49 -18.57 8.35
N TYR A 631 -20.80 -17.29 8.60
CA TYR A 631 -22.15 -16.86 9.01
C TYR A 631 -22.61 -15.58 8.31
N GLY A 632 -23.90 -15.50 7.95
CA GLY A 632 -24.48 -14.25 7.43
C GLY A 632 -24.42 -13.11 8.45
N VAL A 633 -24.79 -13.40 9.71
CA VAL A 633 -24.65 -12.48 10.85
C VAL A 633 -24.18 -13.24 12.09
N GLU A 634 -23.02 -12.89 12.65
CA GLU A 634 -22.63 -13.31 13.99
C GLU A 634 -23.29 -12.37 15.00
N CYS A 635 -24.10 -12.90 15.91
CA CYS A 635 -24.81 -12.11 16.92
C CYS A 635 -24.35 -12.53 18.32
N THR A 636 -23.26 -11.93 18.81
CA THR A 636 -22.50 -12.38 20.00
C THR A 636 -22.44 -11.30 21.08
N ASP A 637 -21.82 -11.63 22.21
CA ASP A 637 -21.45 -10.70 23.30
C ASP A 637 -22.63 -9.80 23.73
N SER A 638 -23.79 -10.43 23.99
CA SER A 638 -25.07 -9.78 24.33
C SER A 638 -25.71 -8.87 23.26
N ALA A 639 -25.32 -9.00 21.99
CA ALA A 639 -25.98 -8.32 20.87
C ALA A 639 -27.47 -8.66 20.76
N ARG A 640 -28.26 -7.73 20.20
CA ARG A 640 -29.70 -7.91 19.96
C ARG A 640 -30.02 -7.75 18.50
N CYS A 641 -30.09 -8.87 17.78
CA CYS A 641 -30.22 -8.87 16.33
C CYS A 641 -31.63 -9.25 15.91
N PHE A 642 -32.38 -8.31 15.35
CA PHE A 642 -33.65 -8.54 14.69
C PHE A 642 -33.37 -8.76 13.20
N ILE A 643 -33.61 -9.97 12.70
CA ILE A 643 -33.19 -10.42 11.36
C ILE A 643 -34.44 -10.92 10.62
N GLU A 644 -35.07 -10.07 9.82
CA GLU A 644 -36.30 -10.42 9.11
C GLU A 644 -36.18 -10.34 7.59
N LYS A 645 -36.81 -11.27 6.87
CA LYS A 645 -36.96 -11.20 5.40
C LYS A 645 -35.66 -10.99 4.60
N ASN A 646 -34.52 -11.44 5.13
CA ASN A 646 -33.25 -11.47 4.42
C ASN A 646 -33.18 -12.71 3.53
N ILE A 647 -32.23 -12.72 2.60
CA ILE A 647 -32.01 -13.80 1.64
C ILE A 647 -30.64 -14.39 1.89
N PHE A 648 -30.61 -15.67 2.27
CA PHE A 648 -29.38 -16.40 2.59
C PHE A 648 -29.16 -17.54 1.59
N ASN A 649 -28.01 -17.54 0.94
CA ASN A 649 -27.53 -18.64 0.10
C ASN A 649 -26.64 -19.63 0.88
N LYS A 650 -27.02 -19.88 2.14
CA LYS A 650 -26.34 -20.76 3.09
C LYS A 650 -27.34 -21.32 4.09
N ASP A 651 -27.02 -22.45 4.69
CA ASP A 651 -27.74 -23.12 5.78
C ASP A 651 -27.35 -22.60 7.16
N GLU A 652 -26.05 -22.42 7.40
CA GLU A 652 -25.52 -21.79 8.63
C GLU A 652 -25.53 -20.25 8.53
N VAL A 653 -26.66 -19.64 8.92
CA VAL A 653 -26.89 -18.21 8.69
C VAL A 653 -26.53 -17.29 9.84
N VAL A 654 -26.58 -17.77 11.08
CA VAL A 654 -26.38 -16.96 12.30
C VAL A 654 -25.67 -17.77 13.37
N SER A 655 -24.57 -17.23 13.90
CA SER A 655 -24.01 -17.67 15.18
C SER A 655 -24.55 -16.83 16.34
N LEU A 656 -24.65 -17.44 17.52
CA LEU A 656 -24.98 -16.76 18.78
C LEU A 656 -23.77 -16.63 19.73
N TYR A 657 -22.61 -17.17 19.36
CA TYR A 657 -21.40 -17.22 20.18
C TYR A 657 -20.18 -16.90 19.31
N ARG A 658 -19.13 -16.36 19.92
CA ARG A 658 -17.78 -16.44 19.34
C ARG A 658 -17.30 -17.89 19.40
N LEU A 659 -16.39 -18.25 18.51
CA LEU A 659 -15.72 -19.55 18.49
C LEU A 659 -14.28 -19.42 18.99
N TRP A 660 -13.72 -20.50 19.53
CA TRP A 660 -12.27 -20.68 19.71
C TRP A 660 -11.62 -21.20 18.41
N GLU A 661 -10.29 -21.32 18.40
CA GLU A 661 -9.52 -21.85 17.25
C GLU A 661 -9.83 -23.33 16.90
N ASP A 662 -10.58 -24.04 17.75
CA ASP A 662 -11.05 -25.42 17.52
C ASP A 662 -12.55 -25.50 17.16
N ASP A 663 -13.12 -24.39 16.68
CA ASP A 663 -14.55 -24.18 16.39
C ASP A 663 -15.51 -24.39 17.58
N SER A 664 -14.99 -24.55 18.81
CA SER A 664 -15.86 -24.71 19.99
C SER A 664 -16.41 -23.36 20.50
N PRO A 665 -17.69 -23.30 20.95
CA PRO A 665 -18.33 -22.03 21.28
C PRO A 665 -17.88 -21.48 22.64
N VAL A 666 -17.66 -20.16 22.69
CA VAL A 666 -17.34 -19.45 23.94
C VAL A 666 -18.65 -19.12 24.67
N ASP A 667 -19.12 -20.00 25.55
CA ASP A 667 -20.41 -19.91 26.27
C ASP A 667 -20.72 -18.54 26.91
N THR A 668 -19.71 -17.79 27.35
CA THR A 668 -19.87 -16.46 27.96
C THR A 668 -20.22 -15.35 26.96
N THR A 669 -20.10 -15.61 25.66
CA THR A 669 -20.25 -14.65 24.56
C THR A 669 -21.63 -14.71 23.89
N VAL A 670 -22.65 -15.23 24.59
CA VAL A 670 -23.99 -15.41 24.03
C VAL A 670 -24.64 -14.08 23.63
N GLY A 671 -25.16 -13.99 22.40
CA GLY A 671 -26.05 -12.92 21.95
C GLY A 671 -27.50 -13.38 21.77
N PHE A 672 -28.36 -12.46 21.35
CA PHE A 672 -29.82 -12.63 21.33
C PHE A 672 -30.39 -12.31 19.95
N VAL A 673 -30.75 -13.33 19.18
CA VAL A 673 -31.42 -13.15 17.89
C VAL A 673 -32.95 -13.17 18.04
N LYS A 674 -33.64 -12.53 17.09
CA LYS A 674 -35.02 -12.82 16.69
C LYS A 674 -35.04 -12.90 15.17
N MET A 675 -35.31 -14.08 14.63
CA MET A 675 -35.41 -14.31 13.19
C MET A 675 -36.87 -14.45 12.77
N THR A 676 -37.26 -13.88 11.63
CA THR A 676 -38.60 -14.14 11.07
C THR A 676 -38.68 -13.99 9.55
N GLY A 677 -39.18 -15.02 8.88
CA GLY A 677 -39.57 -14.95 7.47
C GLY A 677 -38.41 -14.79 6.50
N ASN A 678 -37.18 -15.15 6.90
CA ASN A 678 -36.03 -15.14 6.01
C ASN A 678 -36.15 -16.24 4.94
N TRP A 679 -35.57 -16.02 3.75
CA TRP A 679 -35.54 -16.99 2.66
C TRP A 679 -34.16 -17.64 2.55
N TYR A 680 -34.18 -18.95 2.29
CA TYR A 680 -33.01 -19.82 2.31
C TYR A 680 -32.90 -20.58 0.99
N THR A 681 -31.90 -20.29 0.16
CA THR A 681 -31.75 -20.95 -1.16
C THR A 681 -30.92 -22.24 -1.11
N ALA A 682 -30.13 -22.44 -0.06
CA ALA A 682 -29.30 -23.64 0.15
C ALA A 682 -29.91 -24.67 1.14
N GLY A 683 -31.10 -24.38 1.69
CA GLY A 683 -31.55 -24.95 2.96
C GLY A 683 -31.17 -24.03 4.13
N GLY A 684 -31.72 -24.29 5.32
CA GLY A 684 -31.61 -23.42 6.50
C GLY A 684 -32.97 -23.15 7.15
N LYS A 685 -33.00 -22.39 8.25
CA LYS A 685 -34.23 -22.01 9.00
C LYS A 685 -33.99 -20.86 9.97
N ASP A 686 -35.07 -20.15 10.33
CA ASP A 686 -35.07 -19.16 11.42
C ASP A 686 -34.67 -19.81 12.77
N LEU A 687 -33.79 -19.16 13.53
CA LEU A 687 -33.52 -19.50 14.94
C LEU A 687 -34.63 -18.95 15.84
N ILE A 688 -35.11 -19.78 16.78
CA ILE A 688 -36.17 -19.41 17.71
C ILE A 688 -35.59 -18.52 18.82
N GLY A 689 -35.96 -17.24 18.81
CA GLY A 689 -35.53 -16.26 19.81
C GLY A 689 -36.37 -14.98 19.77
N GLU A 690 -36.19 -14.14 20.78
CA GLU A 690 -36.95 -12.88 20.98
C GLU A 690 -36.03 -11.65 21.10
N ALA A 691 -34.77 -11.74 20.67
CA ALA A 691 -33.77 -10.65 20.71
C ALA A 691 -33.67 -9.92 22.08
N ASN A 692 -33.92 -10.64 23.18
CA ASN A 692 -34.04 -10.07 24.54
C ASN A 692 -35.06 -8.90 24.61
N GLY A 693 -36.20 -9.05 23.93
CA GLY A 693 -37.29 -8.08 23.86
C GLY A 693 -37.07 -6.92 22.87
N TYR A 694 -35.94 -6.89 22.15
CA TYR A 694 -35.65 -5.85 21.16
C TYR A 694 -36.59 -5.93 19.95
N LYS A 695 -36.99 -4.75 19.47
CA LYS A 695 -37.64 -4.48 18.18
C LYS A 695 -37.16 -3.12 17.67
N PRO A 696 -37.13 -2.88 16.35
CA PRO A 696 -36.90 -1.55 15.79
C PRO A 696 -37.92 -0.53 16.32
N SER A 697 -37.50 0.72 16.48
CA SER A 697 -38.31 1.80 17.06
C SER A 697 -38.85 2.82 16.05
N TYR A 698 -38.58 2.62 14.76
CA TYR A 698 -39.03 3.44 13.63
C TYR A 698 -40.05 2.67 12.77
N GLU A 699 -40.72 3.38 11.87
CA GLU A 699 -41.56 2.77 10.82
C GLU A 699 -40.67 2.40 9.62
N TYR A 700 -40.89 1.23 9.01
CA TYR A 700 -40.15 0.71 7.86
C TYR A 700 -41.04 -0.26 7.06
N VAL A 701 -40.62 -0.62 5.84
CA VAL A 701 -41.32 -1.62 5.01
C VAL A 701 -40.36 -2.72 4.57
N ALA A 702 -40.46 -3.90 5.19
CA ALA A 702 -39.73 -5.08 4.76
C ALA A 702 -40.51 -5.84 3.66
N GLU A 703 -39.94 -5.92 2.45
CA GLU A 703 -40.48 -6.66 1.31
C GLU A 703 -40.45 -8.18 1.53
N GLU A 704 -41.29 -8.94 0.85
CA GLU A 704 -41.23 -10.41 0.90
C GLU A 704 -39.98 -10.93 0.17
N PRO A 705 -39.20 -11.86 0.75
CA PRO A 705 -37.95 -12.30 0.17
C PRO A 705 -38.16 -13.38 -0.90
N ASP A 706 -37.83 -13.03 -2.15
CA ASP A 706 -37.89 -13.96 -3.28
C ASP A 706 -36.72 -13.75 -4.27
N ALA A 707 -36.70 -14.55 -5.34
CA ALA A 707 -35.69 -14.47 -6.39
C ALA A 707 -35.69 -13.12 -7.15
N GLY A 708 -36.82 -12.41 -7.17
CA GLY A 708 -36.95 -11.08 -7.76
C GLY A 708 -36.34 -10.00 -6.87
N LEU A 709 -36.52 -10.08 -5.55
CA LEU A 709 -35.83 -9.22 -4.58
C LEU A 709 -34.31 -9.49 -4.60
N ALA A 710 -33.88 -10.76 -4.58
CA ALA A 710 -32.46 -11.13 -4.73
C ALA A 710 -31.85 -10.55 -6.01
N GLY A 711 -32.55 -10.67 -7.14
CA GLY A 711 -32.14 -10.12 -8.43
C GLY A 711 -32.09 -8.59 -8.45
N ARG A 712 -33.01 -7.90 -7.76
CA ARG A 712 -32.98 -6.45 -7.59
C ARG A 712 -31.80 -5.99 -6.76
N ILE A 713 -31.58 -6.60 -5.59
CA ILE A 713 -30.46 -6.27 -4.69
C ILE A 713 -29.13 -6.45 -5.41
N LYS A 714 -28.88 -7.64 -5.99
CA LYS A 714 -27.60 -7.94 -6.66
C LYS A 714 -27.29 -7.02 -7.85
N LYS A 715 -28.33 -6.48 -8.50
CA LYS A 715 -28.21 -5.56 -9.65
C LYS A 715 -28.11 -4.09 -9.24
N ASN A 716 -28.89 -3.66 -8.27
CA ASN A 716 -29.08 -2.24 -7.95
C ASN A 716 -28.29 -1.77 -6.72
N ALA A 717 -27.77 -2.68 -5.89
CA ALA A 717 -26.89 -2.31 -4.79
C ALA A 717 -25.49 -1.92 -5.32
N GLY A 718 -24.90 -0.89 -4.71
CA GLY A 718 -23.73 -0.15 -5.18
C GLY A 718 -24.11 1.10 -5.98
N PRO A 719 -23.14 1.85 -6.51
CA PRO A 719 -23.39 3.11 -7.21
C PRO A 719 -24.38 3.01 -8.38
N ARG A 720 -25.18 4.07 -8.52
CA ARG A 720 -26.33 4.28 -9.41
C ARG A 720 -26.15 5.46 -10.37
#